data_AF-A0A0H3ACK3-F1
#
_entry.id   AF-A0A0H3ACK3-F1
#
_cell.length_a   1.000
_cell.length_b   1.000
_cell.length_c   1.000
_cell.angle_alpha   90.00
_cell.angle_beta   90.00
_cell.angle_gamma   90.00
#
_symmetry.space_group_name_H-M   'P 1'
#
loop_
_entity.id
_entity.type
_entity.pdbx_description
1 polymer ?
#
loop_
_entity_poly.entity_id
_entity_poly.type
_entity_poly.pdbx_seq_one_letter_code
_entity_poly.pdbx_strand_id
1 'polypeptide(L)'
;MCGIAGIISRKDRNVSSQPLNRMLTSQEHRGPDAGYGVSFRRQSTGAFAAGQRHAADALAAGLEPAPVWLGHRRLSILDLSDKSAQPLRRGDLHIVFNGELFNYIELRSELTALGEHFETSGDTEVLLASYRHWGAGCLERFNGIFAFAIFDASRGSLFAARDPFGVKPFHYAVTHDFLIFASEIKAISASGLVLRKWDPDVASAYLSYALTTAPQGRTFFENIRQIPPGHCLTLASPDDEPSVTRYYAPRITETPRSLHELVDEGAGLIRQSCRIRMRSDRDVGLCLSSGIDSANVAAALVAEGIAPECYSIDAASSSMLDEFPLITALADKLGLHVNPIRHPDAIPTADIVRYMLFNDEPSLFWGSYNQFHLYREMRKLGVIVSMSGHGGDELFCGYQRYYPAVVRDMLAQRRIVSLIWWCLRQSRHLMQDRRTIRSTWDSYSHPLGWANDYAHDIAALHLKHTIADPEEWISTFVGASSWGEQQQKSLFTYELQYLLRDADRNSMAHGIEERVPLLDTRLYEFCASVPLKDLCQDGYLKGLARQLFPAIPESLRFHQIKRGLYTDISSKLPQLQADLMPLVHRSPLLRELVDLQKLPQQLPGIVWWRLCSLAVLDVSGIEEWTAQTPLHRLVDDEMAERIGGVPSGTGRTAVIRHVLDEGLSYLEPGALHGLAETVGLIESAAIPGCIIEAGCALGGSTMVLATAKAKERPLHVFDVFGCIPPPGSNDGEEARARFAVIAAGESTGLNGKRYYGYEPDLLKNVQDNFVALGLPPAEHGITFVPGLYENTLYPSGPVALAHIDCDWYQSVKTCLERIAPHISPGGRMIIDDYDHYSGCRRAVDEFLEASNGQFIRERYARVHLVRTKADGQETDVHRPGD
;
A
#
# COMPACT_ATOMS: atom_id res chain seq x y z
N MET A 1 -5.01 11.73 -14.37
CA MET A 1 -4.52 10.69 -13.43
C MET A 1 -3.08 10.32 -13.65
N CYS A 2 -2.36 9.96 -12.58
CA CYS A 2 -0.91 9.75 -12.63
C CYS A 2 -0.42 8.73 -11.59
N GLY A 3 0.85 8.36 -11.69
CA GLY A 3 1.65 7.85 -10.56
C GLY A 3 2.71 8.89 -10.21
N ILE A 4 2.76 9.36 -8.96
CA ILE A 4 3.86 10.22 -8.48
C ILE A 4 4.92 9.39 -7.77
N ALA A 5 6.15 9.87 -7.76
CA ALA A 5 7.27 9.31 -7.01
C ALA A 5 8.22 10.42 -6.56
N GLY A 6 8.85 10.25 -5.40
CA GLY A 6 9.94 11.11 -4.97
C GLY A 6 10.81 10.48 -3.90
N ILE A 7 12.08 10.88 -3.90
CA ILE A 7 13.11 10.47 -2.95
C ILE A 7 13.84 11.74 -2.52
N ILE A 8 13.87 12.01 -1.22
CA ILE A 8 14.64 13.09 -0.60
C ILE A 8 15.61 12.43 0.37
N SER A 9 16.91 12.55 0.11
CA SER A 9 17.93 12.12 1.05
C SER A 9 18.05 13.11 2.20
N ARG A 10 18.03 12.54 3.40
CA ARG A 10 18.48 13.18 4.63
C ARG A 10 20.01 13.15 4.66
N LYS A 11 20.65 14.18 5.22
CA LYS A 11 22.10 14.29 5.45
C LYS A 11 22.93 14.27 4.15
N ASP A 12 22.35 14.83 3.07
CA ASP A 12 22.92 15.05 1.74
C ASP A 12 23.61 13.82 1.10
N ARG A 13 23.01 12.63 1.16
CA ARG A 13 23.53 11.49 0.40
C ARG A 13 23.04 11.52 -1.04
N ASN A 14 23.92 11.23 -1.98
CA ASN A 14 23.52 11.09 -3.37
C ASN A 14 22.91 9.71 -3.61
N VAL A 15 21.71 9.67 -4.18
CA VAL A 15 21.02 8.45 -4.63
C VAL A 15 21.13 8.34 -6.14
N SER A 16 21.34 7.14 -6.67
CA SER A 16 21.34 6.89 -8.12
C SER A 16 19.95 7.09 -8.74
N SER A 17 19.84 7.12 -10.07
CA SER A 17 18.53 7.19 -10.75
C SER A 17 17.72 5.89 -10.68
N GLN A 18 18.34 4.76 -10.32
CA GLN A 18 17.71 3.43 -10.40
C GLN A 18 16.53 3.23 -9.43
N PRO A 19 16.61 3.65 -8.15
CA PRO A 19 15.45 3.67 -7.25
C PRO A 19 14.24 4.42 -7.83
N LEU A 20 14.44 5.64 -8.36
CA LEU A 20 13.35 6.40 -8.98
C LEU A 20 12.81 5.67 -10.22
N ASN A 21 13.68 5.12 -11.07
CA ASN A 21 13.25 4.37 -12.25
C ASN A 21 12.32 3.21 -11.88
N ARG A 22 12.67 2.39 -10.88
CA ARG A 22 11.81 1.29 -10.39
C ARG A 22 10.49 1.79 -9.78
N MET A 23 10.50 2.90 -9.05
CA MET A 23 9.27 3.55 -8.55
C MET A 23 8.35 4.04 -9.68
N LEU A 24 8.90 4.44 -10.83
CA LEU A 24 8.13 4.87 -12.00
C LEU A 24 7.66 3.68 -12.85
N THR A 25 8.48 2.65 -13.00
CA THR A 25 8.08 1.39 -13.64
C THR A 25 6.88 0.76 -12.94
N SER A 26 6.97 0.57 -11.62
CA SER A 26 5.92 -0.10 -10.83
C SER A 26 4.59 0.66 -10.77
N GLN A 27 4.49 1.85 -11.37
CA GLN A 27 3.28 2.66 -11.49
C GLN A 27 2.91 2.95 -12.95
N GLU A 28 3.49 2.23 -13.93
CA GLU A 28 3.22 2.41 -15.36
C GLU A 28 1.74 2.25 -15.72
N HIS A 29 1.04 1.29 -15.10
CA HIS A 29 -0.40 1.11 -15.28
C HIS A 29 -1.20 2.37 -14.97
N ARG A 30 -0.76 3.18 -14.00
CA ARG A 30 -1.40 4.44 -13.62
C ARG A 30 -1.17 5.58 -14.61
N GLY A 31 -0.13 5.48 -15.44
CA GLY A 31 0.28 6.54 -16.33
C GLY A 31 1.06 5.99 -17.53
N PRO A 32 0.36 5.30 -18.45
CA PRO A 32 0.99 4.58 -19.56
C PRO A 32 1.44 5.48 -20.71
N ASP A 33 1.04 6.77 -20.74
CA ASP A 33 1.31 7.65 -21.89
C ASP A 33 2.76 8.16 -21.88
N ALA A 34 3.32 8.47 -20.70
CA ALA A 34 4.69 8.96 -20.55
C ALA A 34 5.22 8.78 -19.11
N GLY A 35 6.55 8.76 -18.96
CA GLY A 35 7.23 8.75 -17.68
C GLY A 35 8.49 9.63 -17.67
N TYR A 36 8.64 10.49 -16.66
CA TYR A 36 9.80 11.38 -16.53
C TYR A 36 10.26 11.53 -15.08
N GLY A 37 11.51 11.99 -14.91
CA GLY A 37 12.05 12.43 -13.62
C GLY A 37 13.01 13.61 -13.72
N VAL A 38 13.26 14.25 -12.59
CA VAL A 38 14.18 15.39 -12.40
C VAL A 38 15.01 15.12 -11.14
N SER A 39 16.33 15.31 -11.25
CA SER A 39 17.25 15.34 -10.11
C SER A 39 17.44 16.77 -9.60
N PHE A 40 17.78 16.92 -8.32
CA PHE A 40 18.19 18.20 -7.75
C PHE A 40 19.49 18.03 -6.96
N ARG A 41 20.46 18.90 -7.20
CA ARG A 41 21.79 18.89 -6.54
C ARG A 41 21.95 20.10 -5.64
N ARG A 42 22.46 19.92 -4.42
CA ARG A 42 22.77 21.04 -3.54
C ARG A 42 23.94 21.87 -4.11
N GLN A 43 23.79 23.20 -4.07
CA GLN A 43 24.81 24.18 -4.42
C GLN A 43 25.57 24.66 -3.17
N SER A 44 26.69 25.36 -3.37
CA SER A 44 27.46 25.99 -2.27
C SER A 44 26.69 27.04 -1.47
N THR A 45 25.58 27.55 -2.01
CA THR A 45 24.63 28.46 -1.35
C THR A 45 23.67 27.75 -0.40
N GLY A 46 23.66 26.41 -0.34
CA GLY A 46 22.70 25.60 0.40
C GLY A 46 21.41 25.29 -0.35
N ALA A 47 21.05 26.09 -1.37
CA ALA A 47 19.92 25.85 -2.26
C ALA A 47 20.18 24.67 -3.23
N PHE A 48 19.13 24.20 -3.90
CA PHE A 48 19.20 23.10 -4.87
C PHE A 48 19.08 23.61 -6.32
N ALA A 49 19.91 23.07 -7.21
CA ALA A 49 19.80 23.25 -8.64
C ALA A 49 19.06 22.04 -9.25
N ALA A 50 17.95 22.30 -9.96
CA ALA A 50 17.29 21.29 -10.76
C ALA A 50 18.13 20.90 -11.98
N GLY A 51 18.25 19.60 -12.25
CA GLY A 51 18.76 19.06 -13.50
C GLY A 51 17.77 19.22 -14.65
N GLN A 52 18.07 18.58 -15.79
CA GLN A 52 17.09 18.46 -16.86
C GLN A 52 15.99 17.45 -16.49
N ARG A 53 14.85 17.53 -17.19
CA ARG A 53 13.81 16.50 -17.13
C ARG A 53 14.18 15.37 -18.08
N HIS A 54 14.35 14.17 -17.54
CA HIS A 54 14.74 12.98 -18.27
C HIS A 54 13.56 12.01 -18.41
N ALA A 55 13.42 11.34 -19.54
CA ALA A 55 12.46 10.25 -19.71
C ALA A 55 12.86 9.02 -18.87
N ALA A 56 11.90 8.15 -18.56
CA ALA A 56 12.13 6.93 -17.76
C ALA A 56 13.28 6.06 -18.31
N ASP A 57 13.36 5.86 -19.63
CA ASP A 57 14.44 5.08 -20.27
C ASP A 57 15.83 5.66 -20.01
N ALA A 58 15.95 7.00 -19.90
CA ALA A 58 17.21 7.66 -19.55
C ALA A 58 17.55 7.54 -18.05
N LEU A 59 16.55 7.43 -17.17
CA LEU A 59 16.77 7.09 -15.76
C LEU A 59 17.28 5.65 -15.62
N ALA A 60 16.76 4.73 -16.44
CA ALA A 60 17.18 3.33 -16.51
C ALA A 60 18.62 3.16 -17.03
N ALA A 61 19.07 4.02 -17.94
CA ALA A 61 20.45 4.03 -18.44
C ALA A 61 21.49 4.48 -17.39
N GLY A 62 21.05 5.08 -16.28
CA GLY A 62 21.90 5.61 -15.23
C GLY A 62 22.24 7.08 -15.44
N LEU A 63 21.81 7.92 -14.50
CA LEU A 63 22.23 9.31 -14.40
C LEU A 63 23.12 9.51 -13.17
N GLU A 64 23.91 10.59 -13.21
CA GLU A 64 24.73 11.04 -12.09
C GLU A 64 23.92 11.10 -10.78
N PRO A 65 24.37 10.46 -9.68
CA PRO A 65 23.65 10.43 -8.41
C PRO A 65 23.38 11.82 -7.81
N ALA A 66 22.22 12.00 -7.17
CA ALA A 66 21.74 13.27 -6.62
C ALA A 66 20.94 13.07 -5.31
N PRO A 67 20.90 14.06 -4.41
CA PRO A 67 20.23 13.94 -3.11
C PRO A 67 18.71 14.01 -3.17
N VAL A 68 18.12 14.65 -4.18
CA VAL A 68 16.66 14.70 -4.36
C VAL A 68 16.28 14.31 -5.78
N TRP A 69 15.22 13.51 -5.87
CA TRP A 69 14.62 13.02 -7.10
C TRP A 69 13.10 13.19 -7.04
N LEU A 70 12.52 13.75 -8.10
CA LEU A 70 11.07 13.73 -8.35
C LEU A 70 10.78 13.00 -9.65
N GLY A 71 9.69 12.25 -9.69
CA GLY A 71 9.26 11.51 -10.88
C GLY A 71 7.75 11.38 -11.02
N HIS A 72 7.33 11.14 -12.26
CA HIS A 72 5.92 11.11 -12.63
C HIS A 72 5.65 10.15 -13.79
N ARG A 73 4.56 9.38 -13.66
CA ARG A 73 3.90 8.59 -14.72
C ARG A 73 2.59 9.26 -15.09
N ARG A 74 2.36 9.51 -16.38
CA ARG A 74 1.25 10.35 -16.89
C ARG A 74 0.18 9.53 -17.61
N LEU A 75 -1.09 9.71 -17.23
CA LEU A 75 -2.24 9.51 -18.11
C LEU A 75 -2.76 10.90 -18.52
N SER A 76 -2.70 11.18 -19.82
CA SER A 76 -2.91 12.53 -20.37
C SER A 76 -4.40 12.75 -20.64
N ILE A 77 -5.03 13.54 -19.77
CA ILE A 77 -6.47 13.84 -19.78
C ILE A 77 -6.75 15.32 -20.06
N LEU A 78 -6.04 16.24 -19.39
CA LEU A 78 -5.98 17.65 -19.73
C LEU A 78 -4.62 18.02 -20.35
N ASP A 79 -4.65 18.90 -21.34
CA ASP A 79 -3.51 19.43 -22.10
C ASP A 79 -2.58 18.32 -22.57
N LEU A 80 -2.96 17.63 -23.64
CA LEU A 80 -2.25 16.46 -24.17
C LEU A 80 -0.81 16.76 -24.69
N SER A 81 -0.31 17.99 -24.56
CA SER A 81 1.05 18.38 -24.97
C SER A 81 2.13 18.03 -23.93
N ASP A 82 3.39 17.96 -24.39
CA ASP A 82 4.58 17.76 -23.54
C ASP A 82 4.91 18.94 -22.62
N LYS A 83 4.26 20.09 -22.80
CA LYS A 83 4.40 21.24 -21.90
C LYS A 83 3.83 20.92 -20.52
N SER A 84 2.73 20.18 -20.48
CA SER A 84 2.09 19.68 -19.26
C SER A 84 2.68 18.36 -18.74
N ALA A 85 3.81 17.90 -19.28
CA ALA A 85 4.56 16.80 -18.69
C ALA A 85 5.17 17.21 -17.34
N GLN A 86 5.17 16.28 -16.39
CA GLN A 86 5.65 16.49 -15.03
C GLN A 86 6.93 15.66 -14.76
N PRO A 87 7.81 16.00 -13.79
CA PRO A 87 7.73 17.13 -12.88
C PRO A 87 7.64 18.49 -13.61
N LEU A 88 6.64 19.30 -13.24
CA LEU A 88 6.39 20.60 -13.87
C LEU A 88 7.01 21.71 -13.01
N ARG A 89 7.66 22.68 -13.66
CA ARG A 89 8.45 23.73 -12.99
C ARG A 89 7.82 25.10 -13.15
N ARG A 90 7.85 25.91 -12.08
CA ARG A 90 7.52 27.35 -12.12
C ARG A 90 8.47 28.12 -11.18
N GLY A 91 9.46 28.80 -11.75
CA GLY A 91 10.58 29.34 -10.98
C GLY A 91 11.43 28.21 -10.38
N ASP A 92 11.60 28.24 -9.05
CA ASP A 92 12.29 27.20 -8.27
C ASP A 92 11.35 26.11 -7.75
N LEU A 93 10.03 26.29 -7.88
CA LEU A 93 9.03 25.32 -7.46
C LEU A 93 8.83 24.23 -8.51
N HIS A 94 8.80 22.99 -8.08
CA HIS A 94 8.62 21.80 -8.92
C HIS A 94 7.52 20.90 -8.38
N ILE A 95 6.53 20.55 -9.19
CA ILE A 95 5.38 19.74 -8.79
C ILE A 95 5.34 18.36 -9.45
N VAL A 96 4.96 17.35 -8.68
CA VAL A 96 4.37 16.09 -9.16
C VAL A 96 2.97 15.94 -8.58
N PHE A 97 2.01 15.60 -9.42
CA PHE A 97 0.58 15.66 -9.12
C PHE A 97 -0.18 14.51 -9.80
N ASN A 98 -0.90 13.74 -8.98
CA ASN A 98 -1.87 12.72 -9.35
C ASN A 98 -3.28 13.19 -8.97
N GLY A 99 -4.09 13.54 -9.96
CA GLY A 99 -5.47 13.96 -9.74
C GLY A 99 -5.99 14.88 -10.85
N GLU A 100 -7.00 15.66 -10.50
CA GLU A 100 -7.63 16.71 -11.33
C GLU A 100 -8.16 17.83 -10.41
N LEU A 101 -7.83 19.09 -10.70
CA LEU A 101 -8.34 20.29 -10.04
C LEU A 101 -9.52 20.88 -10.86
N PHE A 102 -10.74 20.38 -10.65
CA PHE A 102 -11.92 20.72 -11.46
C PHE A 102 -12.21 22.22 -11.61
N ASN A 103 -11.89 23.06 -10.60
CA ASN A 103 -12.07 24.51 -10.66
C ASN A 103 -10.84 25.30 -11.18
N TYR A 104 -9.94 24.66 -11.92
CA TYR A 104 -8.75 25.32 -12.48
C TYR A 104 -9.07 26.49 -13.42
N ILE A 105 -10.23 26.50 -14.10
CA ILE A 105 -10.62 27.60 -15.00
C ILE A 105 -10.92 28.87 -14.22
N GLU A 106 -11.66 28.75 -13.12
CA GLU A 106 -11.96 29.83 -12.20
C GLU A 106 -10.67 30.33 -11.53
N LEU A 107 -9.85 29.43 -10.99
CA LEU A 107 -8.58 29.77 -10.33
C LEU A 107 -7.57 30.40 -11.30
N ARG A 108 -7.48 29.92 -12.55
CA ARG A 108 -6.68 30.55 -13.62
C ARG A 108 -7.13 31.98 -13.88
N SER A 109 -8.43 32.23 -13.87
CA SER A 109 -8.99 33.57 -14.08
C SER A 109 -8.64 34.52 -12.93
N GLU A 110 -8.79 34.07 -11.67
CA GLU A 110 -8.35 34.82 -10.48
C GLU A 110 -6.85 35.12 -10.50
N LEU A 111 -6.02 34.10 -10.79
CA LEU A 111 -4.56 34.24 -10.84
C LEU A 111 -4.09 35.13 -12.00
N THR A 112 -4.76 35.08 -13.16
CA THR A 112 -4.47 35.99 -14.29
C THR A 112 -4.76 37.45 -13.91
N ALA A 113 -5.84 37.71 -13.17
CA ALA A 113 -6.14 39.04 -12.62
C ALA A 113 -5.12 39.51 -11.56
N LEU A 114 -4.44 38.57 -10.91
CA LEU A 114 -3.32 38.80 -9.99
C LEU A 114 -1.94 38.88 -10.70
N GLY A 115 -1.91 38.84 -12.05
CA GLY A 115 -0.70 39.00 -12.86
C GLY A 115 0.05 37.70 -13.19
N GLU A 116 -0.54 36.53 -12.97
CA GLU A 116 0.04 35.27 -13.43
C GLU A 116 -0.14 35.08 -14.95
N HIS A 117 0.91 34.56 -15.60
CA HIS A 117 0.87 34.10 -17.00
C HIS A 117 0.98 32.58 -17.05
N PHE A 118 0.36 31.95 -18.05
CA PHE A 118 0.30 30.48 -18.15
C PHE A 118 0.84 29.98 -19.50
N GLU A 119 1.68 28.94 -19.47
CA GLU A 119 2.27 28.31 -20.66
C GLU A 119 1.51 27.07 -21.16
N THR A 120 0.72 26.47 -20.26
CA THR A 120 -0.11 25.28 -20.46
C THR A 120 -1.59 25.64 -20.48
N SER A 121 -2.45 24.76 -21.00
CA SER A 121 -3.91 24.84 -20.77
C SER A 121 -4.36 24.00 -19.56
N GLY A 122 -3.49 23.13 -19.04
CA GLY A 122 -3.78 22.21 -17.95
C GLY A 122 -4.03 22.87 -16.59
N ASP A 123 -4.43 22.02 -15.64
CA ASP A 123 -4.75 22.37 -14.26
C ASP A 123 -3.51 22.37 -13.35
N THR A 124 -2.52 21.54 -13.66
CA THR A 124 -1.27 21.34 -12.90
C THR A 124 -0.50 22.66 -12.71
N GLU A 125 -0.41 23.49 -13.76
CA GLU A 125 0.24 24.80 -13.69
C GLU A 125 -0.56 25.79 -12.82
N VAL A 126 -1.90 25.70 -12.84
CA VAL A 126 -2.80 26.50 -12.00
C VAL A 126 -2.66 26.13 -10.53
N LEU A 127 -2.54 24.84 -10.21
CA LEU A 127 -2.26 24.34 -8.87
C LEU A 127 -0.91 24.91 -8.36
N LEU A 128 0.15 24.80 -9.15
CA LEU A 128 1.48 25.30 -8.77
C LEU A 128 1.52 26.84 -8.63
N ALA A 129 0.82 27.57 -9.50
CA ALA A 129 0.66 29.02 -9.37
C ALA A 129 -0.16 29.41 -8.12
N SER A 130 -1.20 28.64 -7.80
CA SER A 130 -2.00 28.84 -6.58
C SER A 130 -1.16 28.69 -5.32
N TYR A 131 -0.30 27.67 -5.26
CA TYR A 131 0.65 27.49 -4.14
C TYR A 131 1.69 28.62 -4.09
N ARG A 132 2.22 29.05 -5.24
CA ARG A 132 3.17 30.17 -5.32
C ARG A 132 2.60 31.48 -4.75
N HIS A 133 1.30 31.72 -4.93
CA HIS A 133 0.64 32.95 -4.50
C HIS A 133 0.08 32.87 -3.06
N TRP A 134 -0.52 31.74 -2.66
CA TRP A 134 -1.23 31.60 -1.38
C TRP A 134 -0.58 30.63 -0.38
N GLY A 135 0.55 29.99 -0.73
CA GLY A 135 1.18 28.95 0.08
C GLY A 135 0.20 27.80 0.35
N ALA A 136 0.23 27.26 1.57
CA ALA A 136 -0.71 26.22 2.00
C ALA A 136 -2.19 26.65 1.95
N GLY A 137 -2.48 27.96 2.01
CA GLY A 137 -3.83 28.52 1.92
C GLY A 137 -4.53 28.30 0.57
N CYS A 138 -3.80 27.85 -0.46
CA CYS A 138 -4.42 27.42 -1.72
C CYS A 138 -5.37 26.23 -1.55
N LEU A 139 -5.16 25.38 -0.54
CA LEU A 139 -5.97 24.17 -0.32
C LEU A 139 -7.44 24.46 0.02
N GLU A 140 -7.74 25.60 0.64
CA GLU A 140 -9.12 26.03 0.89
C GLU A 140 -9.87 26.44 -0.39
N ARG A 141 -9.14 26.69 -1.48
CA ARG A 141 -9.69 27.15 -2.77
C ARG A 141 -9.87 26.02 -3.78
N PHE A 142 -9.35 24.83 -3.50
CA PHE A 142 -9.34 23.72 -4.45
C PHE A 142 -10.65 22.92 -4.40
N ASN A 143 -11.31 22.75 -5.55
CA ASN A 143 -12.31 21.73 -5.78
C ASN A 143 -11.73 20.72 -6.78
N GLY A 144 -11.33 19.55 -6.28
CA GLY A 144 -10.59 18.56 -7.03
C GLY A 144 -10.42 17.26 -6.25
N ILE A 145 -9.92 16.24 -6.94
CA ILE A 145 -9.40 15.01 -6.34
C ILE A 145 -7.90 15.00 -6.61
N PHE A 146 -7.06 14.86 -5.59
CA PHE A 146 -5.64 15.19 -5.71
C PHE A 146 -4.74 14.54 -4.66
N ALA A 147 -3.58 14.12 -5.12
CA ALA A 147 -2.40 13.79 -4.34
C ALA A 147 -1.21 14.46 -5.04
N PHE A 148 -0.56 15.43 -4.40
CA PHE A 148 0.57 16.14 -5.01
C PHE A 148 1.71 16.39 -4.03
N ALA A 149 2.90 16.64 -4.57
CA ALA A 149 4.07 17.12 -3.84
C ALA A 149 4.74 18.24 -4.64
N ILE A 150 5.04 19.35 -3.95
CA ILE A 150 5.75 20.52 -4.45
C ILE A 150 7.09 20.60 -3.70
N PHE A 151 8.20 20.51 -4.43
CA PHE A 151 9.54 20.77 -3.90
C PHE A 151 9.95 22.21 -4.26
N ASP A 152 10.35 22.97 -3.24
CA ASP A 152 10.95 24.30 -3.41
C ASP A 152 12.47 24.14 -3.43
N ALA A 153 13.06 24.22 -4.62
CA ALA A 153 14.49 24.05 -4.79
C ALA A 153 15.31 25.18 -4.13
N SER A 154 14.73 26.38 -3.95
CA SER A 154 15.43 27.50 -3.30
C SER A 154 15.60 27.27 -1.78
N ARG A 155 14.66 26.55 -1.16
CA ARG A 155 14.62 26.29 0.29
C ARG A 155 15.00 24.86 0.69
N GLY A 156 14.91 23.90 -0.23
CA GLY A 156 15.00 22.47 0.06
C GLY A 156 13.76 21.88 0.74
N SER A 157 12.65 22.62 0.78
CA SER A 157 11.43 22.20 1.49
C SER A 157 10.45 21.43 0.59
N LEU A 158 9.72 20.48 1.17
CA LEU A 158 8.61 19.77 0.51
C LEU A 158 7.26 20.20 1.11
N PHE A 159 6.28 20.42 0.24
CA PHE A 159 4.87 20.54 0.61
C PHE A 159 4.04 19.55 -0.19
N ALA A 160 3.42 18.59 0.47
CA ALA A 160 2.53 17.61 -0.14
C ALA A 160 1.13 17.67 0.46
N ALA A 161 0.11 17.32 -0.32
CA ALA A 161 -1.27 17.30 0.16
C ALA A 161 -2.10 16.20 -0.51
N ARG A 162 -3.10 15.71 0.23
CA ARG A 162 -4.10 14.75 -0.22
C ARG A 162 -5.50 15.35 -0.06
N ASP A 163 -6.36 15.14 -1.05
CA ASP A 163 -7.67 15.76 -1.15
C ASP A 163 -8.61 15.51 0.05
N PRO A 164 -9.66 16.33 0.22
CA PRO A 164 -10.53 16.31 1.40
C PRO A 164 -11.06 14.93 1.81
N PHE A 165 -11.36 14.05 0.85
CA PHE A 165 -11.92 12.71 1.10
C PHE A 165 -10.91 11.57 0.90
N GLY A 166 -9.69 11.88 0.48
CA GLY A 166 -8.64 10.89 0.23
C GLY A 166 -8.85 10.08 -1.06
N VAL A 167 -9.55 10.62 -2.06
CA VAL A 167 -9.85 9.94 -3.33
C VAL A 167 -8.57 9.51 -4.04
N LYS A 168 -7.52 10.34 -4.01
CA LYS A 168 -6.23 10.01 -4.61
C LYS A 168 -5.23 9.54 -3.56
N PRO A 169 -4.48 8.46 -3.79
CA PRO A 169 -3.56 7.92 -2.79
C PRO A 169 -2.25 8.71 -2.76
N PHE A 170 -1.74 8.93 -1.54
CA PHE A 170 -0.40 9.43 -1.27
C PHE A 170 0.19 8.64 -0.11
N HIS A 171 1.22 7.84 -0.40
CA HIS A 171 1.96 7.06 0.57
C HIS A 171 3.36 7.66 0.75
N TYR A 172 3.90 7.56 1.96
CA TYR A 172 5.26 7.98 2.27
C TYR A 172 5.90 7.07 3.31
N ALA A 173 7.23 7.03 3.32
CA ALA A 173 8.05 6.34 4.30
C ALA A 173 9.18 7.28 4.73
N VAL A 174 9.52 7.24 6.02
CA VAL A 174 10.65 7.96 6.60
C VAL A 174 11.61 6.93 7.17
N THR A 175 12.86 7.01 6.76
CA THR A 175 13.97 6.23 7.29
C THR A 175 15.02 7.18 7.88
N HIS A 176 16.08 6.64 8.47
CA HIS A 176 17.22 7.44 8.92
C HIS A 176 17.88 8.25 7.77
N ASP A 177 17.86 7.72 6.54
CA ASP A 177 18.59 8.28 5.40
C ASP A 177 17.70 8.94 4.32
N PHE A 178 16.40 8.64 4.29
CA PHE A 178 15.49 9.06 3.21
C PHE A 178 14.07 9.36 3.69
N LEU A 179 13.45 10.39 3.11
CA LEU A 179 11.99 10.49 2.96
C LEU A 179 11.64 10.08 1.53
N ILE A 180 10.74 9.11 1.38
CA ILE A 180 10.33 8.55 0.09
C ILE A 180 8.81 8.61 0.00
N PHE A 181 8.25 8.94 -1.16
CA PHE A 181 6.80 8.98 -1.37
C PHE A 181 6.39 8.48 -2.76
N ALA A 182 5.16 7.96 -2.87
CA ALA A 182 4.57 7.53 -4.13
C ALA A 182 3.03 7.48 -4.08
N SER A 183 2.36 7.26 -5.23
CA SER A 183 0.93 6.94 -5.24
C SER A 183 0.64 5.53 -4.71
N GLU A 184 1.50 4.54 -4.98
CA GLU A 184 1.30 3.14 -4.58
C GLU A 184 2.40 2.61 -3.65
N ILE A 185 2.05 1.64 -2.80
CA ILE A 185 2.96 1.07 -1.79
C ILE A 185 4.04 0.23 -2.46
N LYS A 186 3.68 -0.57 -3.48
CA LYS A 186 4.65 -1.30 -4.33
C LYS A 186 5.75 -0.40 -4.89
N ALA A 187 5.48 0.87 -5.15
CA ALA A 187 6.49 1.79 -5.66
C ALA A 187 7.52 2.15 -4.58
N ILE A 188 7.07 2.47 -3.36
CA ILE A 188 7.97 2.71 -2.21
C ILE A 188 8.83 1.46 -1.96
N SER A 189 8.26 0.26 -2.03
CA SER A 189 9.03 -1.00 -1.94
C SER A 189 10.01 -1.17 -3.11
N ALA A 190 9.57 -0.95 -4.35
CA ALA A 190 10.39 -1.07 -5.56
C ALA A 190 11.55 -0.05 -5.61
N SER A 191 11.50 1.04 -4.84
CA SER A 191 12.65 1.92 -4.64
C SER A 191 13.88 1.15 -4.15
N GLY A 192 13.72 0.04 -3.43
CA GLY A 192 14.82 -0.68 -2.79
C GLY A 192 15.55 0.19 -1.76
N LEU A 193 14.85 1.14 -1.13
CA LEU A 193 15.35 2.00 -0.04
C LEU A 193 14.52 1.86 1.25
N VAL A 194 13.41 1.11 1.20
CA VAL A 194 12.51 0.82 2.32
C VAL A 194 12.17 -0.67 2.28
N LEU A 195 12.36 -1.37 3.40
CA LEU A 195 12.01 -2.79 3.52
C LEU A 195 10.50 -2.96 3.72
N ARG A 196 9.90 -3.91 2.99
CA ARG A 196 8.45 -4.18 3.02
C ARG A 196 8.10 -5.11 4.19
N LYS A 197 8.26 -4.61 5.41
CA LYS A 197 7.92 -5.35 6.64
C LYS A 197 6.45 -5.14 7.01
N TRP A 198 5.69 -6.23 7.16
CA TRP A 198 4.29 -6.21 7.60
C TRP A 198 4.12 -5.60 8.99
N ASP A 199 3.01 -4.88 9.19
CA ASP A 199 2.53 -4.44 10.50
C ASP A 199 1.59 -5.52 11.08
N PRO A 200 2.01 -6.26 12.12
CA PRO A 200 1.24 -7.39 12.64
C PRO A 200 -0.05 -6.97 13.37
N ASP A 201 -0.10 -5.76 13.94
CA ASP A 201 -1.34 -5.24 14.53
C ASP A 201 -2.38 -5.00 13.43
N VAL A 202 -1.97 -4.36 12.33
CA VAL A 202 -2.89 -4.03 11.22
C VAL A 202 -3.38 -5.29 10.53
N ALA A 203 -2.48 -6.27 10.30
CA ALA A 203 -2.86 -7.56 9.76
C ALA A 203 -3.77 -8.37 10.71
N SER A 204 -3.51 -8.35 12.02
CA SER A 204 -4.37 -9.00 13.03
C SER A 204 -5.72 -8.30 13.18
N ALA A 205 -5.79 -6.96 13.11
CA ALA A 205 -7.03 -6.20 13.12
C ALA A 205 -7.87 -6.41 11.85
N TYR A 206 -7.24 -6.59 10.70
CA TYR A 206 -7.93 -7.00 9.46
C TYR A 206 -8.54 -8.41 9.59
N LEU A 207 -7.79 -9.39 10.12
CA LEU A 207 -8.32 -10.73 10.36
C LEU A 207 -9.46 -10.71 11.40
N SER A 208 -9.22 -10.08 12.55
CA SER A 208 -10.10 -10.03 13.73
C SER A 208 -11.36 -9.19 13.52
N TYR A 209 -11.25 -8.05 12.83
CA TYR A 209 -12.30 -7.04 12.78
C TYR A 209 -12.64 -6.59 11.37
N ALA A 210 -12.03 -7.17 10.33
CA ALA A 210 -12.22 -6.72 8.94
C ALA A 210 -11.86 -5.23 8.71
N LEU A 211 -10.99 -4.67 9.53
CA LEU A 211 -10.49 -3.31 9.39
C LEU A 211 -9.40 -3.28 8.32
N THR A 212 -9.70 -2.65 7.19
CA THR A 212 -8.80 -2.44 6.04
C THR A 212 -8.04 -1.11 6.10
N THR A 213 -8.26 -0.34 7.16
CA THR A 213 -7.63 0.94 7.50
C THR A 213 -7.13 0.87 8.93
N ALA A 214 -6.12 1.68 9.27
CA ALA A 214 -5.51 1.71 10.59
C ALA A 214 -5.39 3.15 11.14
N PRO A 215 -5.24 3.32 12.47
CA PRO A 215 -5.03 4.62 13.09
C PRO A 215 -3.80 5.36 12.55
N GLN A 216 -3.80 6.68 12.68
CA GLN A 216 -2.67 7.58 12.36
C GLN A 216 -2.13 7.47 10.91
N GLY A 217 -2.89 6.89 9.98
CA GLY A 217 -2.43 6.65 8.61
C GLY A 217 -1.42 5.50 8.48
N ARG A 218 -1.35 4.58 9.46
CA ARG A 218 -0.64 3.30 9.29
C ARG A 218 -1.19 2.54 8.07
N THR A 219 -0.32 1.85 7.34
CA THR A 219 -0.71 0.87 6.31
C THR A 219 -0.50 -0.53 6.86
N PHE A 220 -0.68 -1.57 6.04
CA PHE A 220 -0.28 -2.94 6.39
C PHE A 220 1.25 -3.13 6.55
N PHE A 221 2.08 -2.09 6.44
CA PHE A 221 3.53 -2.16 6.55
C PHE A 221 4.09 -1.10 7.52
N GLU A 222 4.90 -1.50 8.51
CA GLU A 222 5.27 -0.70 9.69
C GLU A 222 5.84 0.70 9.35
N ASN A 223 6.65 0.78 8.29
CA ASN A 223 7.38 1.99 7.91
C ASN A 223 6.70 2.80 6.80
N ILE A 224 5.58 2.34 6.27
CA ILE A 224 4.86 3.00 5.17
C ILE A 224 3.55 3.57 5.73
N ARG A 225 3.39 4.88 5.61
CA ARG A 225 2.22 5.63 6.04
C ARG A 225 1.49 6.22 4.84
N GLN A 226 0.21 6.50 5.02
CA GLN A 226 -0.61 7.23 4.06
C GLN A 226 -0.92 8.62 4.64
N ILE A 227 -0.86 9.68 3.82
CA ILE A 227 -1.38 10.99 4.26
C ILE A 227 -2.90 10.82 4.45
N PRO A 228 -3.48 11.13 5.62
CA PRO A 228 -4.92 10.97 5.83
C PRO A 228 -5.75 11.94 4.95
N PRO A 229 -7.05 11.66 4.71
CA PRO A 229 -7.95 12.56 3.98
C PRO A 229 -7.92 13.99 4.49
N GLY A 230 -7.80 14.97 3.59
CA GLY A 230 -7.82 16.39 3.96
C GLY A 230 -6.63 16.83 4.84
N HIS A 231 -5.49 16.16 4.71
CA HIS A 231 -4.23 16.52 5.38
C HIS A 231 -3.14 16.89 4.37
N CYS A 232 -2.19 17.70 4.84
CA CYS A 232 -0.95 18.02 4.15
C CYS A 232 0.26 17.57 4.97
N LEU A 233 1.35 17.23 4.27
CA LEU A 233 2.65 16.90 4.82
C LEU A 233 3.61 18.04 4.49
N THR A 234 4.32 18.55 5.48
CA THR A 234 5.32 19.60 5.33
C THR A 234 6.68 19.12 5.81
N LEU A 235 7.72 19.49 5.07
CA LEU A 235 9.12 19.24 5.39
C LEU A 235 9.89 20.55 5.16
N ALA A 236 10.43 21.16 6.21
CA ALA A 236 11.07 22.48 6.09
C ALA A 236 12.48 22.40 5.49
N SER A 237 13.22 21.34 5.78
CA SER A 237 14.55 20.99 5.26
C SER A 237 14.65 19.46 5.05
N PRO A 238 15.48 18.93 4.14
CA PRO A 238 15.64 17.48 3.92
C PRO A 238 16.02 16.67 5.17
N ASP A 239 16.60 17.32 6.19
CA ASP A 239 17.03 16.69 7.44
C ASP A 239 15.92 16.61 8.51
N ASP A 240 14.87 17.43 8.40
CA ASP A 240 13.81 17.53 9.41
C ASP A 240 12.89 16.29 9.42
N GLU A 241 12.10 16.14 10.48
CA GLU A 241 10.96 15.20 10.47
C GLU A 241 9.75 15.84 9.78
N PRO A 242 9.00 15.10 8.93
CA PRO A 242 7.83 15.63 8.26
C PRO A 242 6.66 15.81 9.23
N SER A 243 6.01 16.97 9.17
CA SER A 243 4.79 17.26 9.94
C SER A 243 3.55 16.98 9.09
N VAL A 244 2.60 16.20 9.60
CA VAL A 244 1.31 15.95 8.96
C VAL A 244 0.21 16.72 9.70
N THR A 245 -0.51 17.58 9.00
CA THR A 245 -1.53 18.46 9.58
C THR A 245 -2.83 18.43 8.80
N ARG A 246 -3.97 18.50 9.51
CA ARG A 246 -5.30 18.56 8.90
C ARG A 246 -5.58 19.96 8.38
N TYR A 247 -5.85 20.10 7.09
CA TYR A 247 -6.27 21.37 6.49
C TYR A 247 -7.76 21.45 6.23
N TYR A 248 -8.44 20.31 6.01
CA TYR A 248 -9.88 20.27 5.74
C TYR A 248 -10.70 19.82 6.94
N ALA A 249 -11.61 20.69 7.38
CA ALA A 249 -12.72 20.36 8.27
C ALA A 249 -14.02 20.95 7.68
N PRO A 250 -15.14 20.21 7.69
CA PRO A 250 -16.38 20.65 7.06
C PRO A 250 -17.01 21.86 7.77
N ARG A 251 -17.45 22.85 7.00
CA ARG A 251 -18.12 24.07 7.49
C ARG A 251 -19.63 23.87 7.59
N ILE A 252 -20.07 23.09 8.58
CA ILE A 252 -21.48 22.77 8.79
C ILE A 252 -22.22 23.99 9.38
N THR A 253 -23.24 24.48 8.67
CA THR A 253 -24.14 25.54 9.17
C THR A 253 -25.57 25.02 9.18
N GLU A 254 -26.17 24.85 10.36
CA GLU A 254 -27.56 24.41 10.49
C GLU A 254 -28.54 25.57 10.27
N THR A 255 -29.21 25.58 9.12
CA THR A 255 -30.34 26.48 8.83
C THR A 255 -31.64 25.68 8.67
N PRO A 256 -32.75 26.09 9.34
CA PRO A 256 -34.06 25.49 9.12
C PRO A 256 -34.49 25.67 7.66
N ARG A 257 -34.68 24.55 6.96
CA ARG A 257 -35.12 24.47 5.57
C ARG A 257 -36.29 23.49 5.45
N SER A 258 -37.18 23.73 4.50
CA SER A 258 -38.21 22.79 4.09
C SER A 258 -37.63 21.67 3.23
N LEU A 259 -38.31 20.53 3.15
CA LEU A 259 -37.88 19.41 2.30
C LEU A 259 -37.75 19.79 0.82
N HIS A 260 -38.58 20.73 0.33
CA HIS A 260 -38.48 21.23 -1.04
C HIS A 260 -37.20 22.02 -1.28
N GLU A 261 -36.83 22.93 -0.38
CA GLU A 261 -35.57 23.69 -0.46
C GLU A 261 -34.36 22.74 -0.41
N LEU A 262 -34.40 21.71 0.44
CA LEU A 262 -33.37 20.68 0.52
C LEU A 262 -33.25 19.84 -0.78
N VAL A 263 -34.38 19.51 -1.40
CA VAL A 263 -34.41 18.79 -2.69
C VAL A 263 -33.81 19.66 -3.80
N ASP A 264 -34.20 20.92 -3.89
CA ASP A 264 -33.75 21.84 -4.93
C ASP A 264 -32.26 22.20 -4.77
N GLU A 265 -31.81 22.48 -3.54
CA GLU A 265 -30.40 22.75 -3.20
C GLU A 265 -29.52 21.52 -3.48
N GLY A 266 -29.93 20.34 -3.00
CA GLY A 266 -29.19 19.09 -3.21
C GLY A 266 -29.09 18.69 -4.69
N ALA A 267 -30.17 18.82 -5.46
CA ALA A 267 -30.16 18.58 -6.90
C ALA A 267 -29.30 19.61 -7.65
N GLY A 268 -29.34 20.88 -7.24
CA GLY A 268 -28.46 21.94 -7.75
C GLY A 268 -26.98 21.65 -7.54
N LEU A 269 -26.59 21.22 -6.34
CA LEU A 269 -25.22 20.86 -5.98
C LEU A 269 -24.71 19.64 -6.77
N ILE A 270 -25.52 18.58 -6.90
CA ILE A 270 -25.13 17.41 -7.71
C ILE A 270 -24.94 17.80 -9.18
N ARG A 271 -25.88 18.57 -9.78
CA ARG A 271 -25.72 19.07 -11.16
C ARG A 271 -24.43 19.87 -11.34
N GLN A 272 -24.18 20.85 -10.47
CA GLN A 272 -22.97 21.67 -10.57
C GLN A 272 -21.69 20.82 -10.40
N SER A 273 -21.70 19.86 -9.48
CA SER A 273 -20.59 18.94 -9.25
C SER A 273 -20.29 18.05 -10.47
N CYS A 274 -21.33 17.46 -11.07
CA CYS A 274 -21.21 16.65 -12.28
C CYS A 274 -20.70 17.51 -13.45
N ARG A 275 -21.27 18.70 -13.65
CA ARG A 275 -20.90 19.61 -14.74
C ARG A 275 -19.43 20.03 -14.72
N ILE A 276 -18.85 20.34 -13.55
CA ILE A 276 -17.41 20.68 -13.48
C ILE A 276 -16.52 19.44 -13.67
N ARG A 277 -17.00 18.25 -13.29
CA ARG A 277 -16.31 16.96 -13.48
C ARG A 277 -16.41 16.41 -14.90
N MET A 278 -17.14 17.08 -15.81
CA MET A 278 -17.12 16.83 -17.26
C MET A 278 -16.01 17.58 -18.01
N ARG A 279 -15.24 18.46 -17.36
CA ARG A 279 -14.09 19.17 -17.97
C ARG A 279 -12.97 18.17 -18.27
N SER A 280 -12.70 17.89 -19.54
CA SER A 280 -11.74 16.85 -19.97
C SER A 280 -11.44 17.05 -21.47
N ASP A 281 -10.20 16.78 -21.92
CA ASP A 281 -9.86 16.69 -23.36
C ASP A 281 -10.08 15.26 -23.89
N ARG A 282 -10.71 14.39 -23.10
CA ARG A 282 -11.09 13.00 -23.39
C ARG A 282 -12.56 12.75 -23.06
N ASP A 283 -13.21 11.81 -23.74
CA ASP A 283 -14.57 11.40 -23.42
C ASP A 283 -14.67 10.83 -21.99
N VAL A 284 -15.78 11.13 -21.32
CA VAL A 284 -16.07 10.73 -19.94
C VAL A 284 -17.25 9.75 -19.93
N GLY A 285 -16.96 8.49 -19.57
CA GLY A 285 -17.98 7.46 -19.38
C GLY A 285 -18.68 7.56 -18.02
N LEU A 286 -19.78 6.82 -17.85
CA LEU A 286 -20.51 6.72 -16.57
C LEU A 286 -20.68 5.25 -16.16
N CYS A 287 -20.13 4.87 -15.00
CA CYS A 287 -20.45 3.60 -14.34
C CYS A 287 -21.89 3.66 -13.78
N LEU A 288 -22.83 2.98 -14.43
CA LEU A 288 -24.26 2.97 -14.09
C LEU A 288 -24.63 1.65 -13.40
N SER A 289 -25.56 1.71 -12.44
CA SER A 289 -26.07 0.54 -11.71
C SER A 289 -27.55 0.75 -11.36
N SER A 290 -28.22 -0.23 -10.75
CA SER A 290 -29.60 -0.04 -10.24
C SER A 290 -29.67 0.83 -8.97
N GLY A 291 -28.53 1.30 -8.46
CA GLY A 291 -28.44 2.14 -7.27
C GLY A 291 -28.89 3.58 -7.50
N ILE A 292 -29.51 4.18 -6.47
CA ILE A 292 -29.98 5.58 -6.54
C ILE A 292 -28.84 6.60 -6.73
N ASP A 293 -27.62 6.27 -6.33
CA ASP A 293 -26.48 7.20 -6.37
C ASP A 293 -25.97 7.43 -7.79
N SER A 294 -25.74 6.34 -8.53
CA SER A 294 -25.38 6.40 -9.96
C SER A 294 -26.55 6.91 -10.81
N ALA A 295 -27.80 6.58 -10.44
CA ALA A 295 -28.99 7.15 -11.07
C ALA A 295 -29.12 8.67 -10.85
N ASN A 296 -28.78 9.20 -9.67
CA ASN A 296 -28.75 10.64 -9.40
C ASN A 296 -27.65 11.35 -10.20
N VAL A 297 -26.48 10.73 -10.37
CA VAL A 297 -25.41 11.26 -11.25
C VAL A 297 -25.87 11.28 -12.71
N ALA A 298 -26.48 10.19 -13.20
CA ALA A 298 -27.04 10.11 -14.55
C ALA A 298 -28.11 11.18 -14.81
N ALA A 299 -29.08 11.31 -13.90
CA ALA A 299 -30.16 12.29 -14.01
C ALA A 299 -29.66 13.74 -13.92
N ALA A 300 -28.62 13.99 -13.10
CA ALA A 300 -27.99 15.31 -13.01
C ALA A 300 -27.27 15.71 -14.31
N LEU A 301 -26.57 14.78 -14.96
CA LEU A 301 -25.92 15.02 -16.25
C LEU A 301 -26.96 15.29 -17.35
N VAL A 302 -28.01 14.48 -17.43
CA VAL A 302 -29.12 14.69 -18.39
C VAL A 302 -29.84 16.02 -18.15
N ALA A 303 -30.00 16.44 -16.89
CA ALA A 303 -30.56 17.75 -16.55
C ALA A 303 -29.67 18.94 -16.96
N GLU A 304 -28.36 18.74 -17.16
CA GLU A 304 -27.42 19.70 -17.75
C GLU A 304 -27.30 19.55 -19.28
N GLY A 305 -28.10 18.68 -19.91
CA GLY A 305 -28.06 18.42 -21.35
C GLY A 305 -26.94 17.47 -21.80
N ILE A 306 -26.35 16.71 -20.88
CA ILE A 306 -25.21 15.83 -21.11
C ILE A 306 -25.68 14.37 -21.10
N ALA A 307 -25.46 13.65 -22.20
CA ALA A 307 -25.74 12.22 -22.32
C ALA A 307 -24.40 11.44 -22.42
N PRO A 308 -23.87 10.92 -21.30
CA PRO A 308 -22.65 10.11 -21.31
C PRO A 308 -22.92 8.68 -21.80
N GLU A 309 -21.92 8.07 -22.43
CA GLU A 309 -21.89 6.62 -22.61
C GLU A 309 -21.85 5.92 -21.25
N CYS A 310 -22.87 5.11 -20.96
CA CYS A 310 -22.98 4.39 -19.70
C CYS A 310 -22.41 2.98 -19.82
N TYR A 311 -21.85 2.46 -18.73
CA TYR A 311 -21.25 1.13 -18.63
C TYR A 311 -21.79 0.44 -17.38
N SER A 312 -22.23 -0.82 -17.50
CA SER A 312 -22.74 -1.57 -16.37
C SER A 312 -22.41 -3.05 -16.48
N ILE A 313 -22.29 -3.74 -15.33
CA ILE A 313 -22.02 -5.18 -15.32
C ILE A 313 -23.32 -5.94 -15.57
N ASP A 314 -23.33 -6.73 -16.63
CA ASP A 314 -24.40 -7.68 -16.92
C ASP A 314 -24.08 -9.04 -16.26
N ALA A 315 -24.96 -9.47 -15.35
CA ALA A 315 -24.88 -10.71 -14.60
C ALA A 315 -25.94 -11.75 -15.03
N ALA A 316 -26.42 -11.70 -16.28
CA ALA A 316 -27.48 -12.53 -16.86
C ALA A 316 -27.43 -14.05 -16.57
N SER A 317 -26.26 -14.60 -16.21
CA SER A 317 -26.14 -16.00 -15.77
C SER A 317 -26.81 -16.30 -14.41
N SER A 318 -27.26 -15.28 -13.66
CA SER A 318 -27.96 -15.44 -12.38
C SER A 318 -29.24 -14.61 -12.32
N SER A 319 -30.38 -15.25 -12.57
CA SER A 319 -31.70 -14.60 -12.59
C SER A 319 -32.13 -14.02 -11.23
N MET A 320 -31.49 -14.40 -10.12
CA MET A 320 -31.71 -13.77 -8.82
C MET A 320 -30.90 -12.49 -8.61
N LEU A 321 -29.81 -12.28 -9.36
CA LEU A 321 -28.90 -11.13 -9.22
C LEU A 321 -29.02 -10.12 -10.36
N ASP A 322 -29.68 -10.47 -11.46
CA ASP A 322 -29.89 -9.57 -12.60
C ASP A 322 -30.50 -8.21 -12.19
N GLU A 323 -29.73 -7.15 -12.37
CA GLU A 323 -30.11 -5.74 -12.20
C GLU A 323 -30.44 -5.06 -13.54
N PHE A 324 -30.09 -5.68 -14.66
CA PHE A 324 -30.10 -5.06 -15.98
C PHE A 324 -31.51 -4.57 -16.41
N PRO A 325 -32.63 -5.20 -16.02
CA PRO A 325 -33.97 -4.64 -16.24
C PRO A 325 -34.21 -3.28 -15.57
N LEU A 326 -33.65 -3.04 -14.37
CA LEU A 326 -33.78 -1.74 -13.69
C LEU A 326 -32.86 -0.68 -14.32
N ILE A 327 -31.66 -1.08 -14.73
CA ILE A 327 -30.69 -0.22 -15.43
C ILE A 327 -31.23 0.20 -16.81
N THR A 328 -31.82 -0.75 -17.55
CA THR A 328 -32.44 -0.48 -18.86
C THR A 328 -33.64 0.46 -18.70
N ALA A 329 -34.54 0.20 -17.75
CA ALA A 329 -35.68 1.08 -17.49
C ALA A 329 -35.27 2.50 -17.05
N LEU A 330 -34.12 2.66 -16.37
CA LEU A 330 -33.53 3.96 -16.06
C LEU A 330 -32.99 4.64 -17.32
N ALA A 331 -32.23 3.91 -18.14
CA ALA A 331 -31.62 4.41 -19.36
C ALA A 331 -32.66 4.86 -20.39
N ASP A 332 -33.68 4.03 -20.66
CA ASP A 332 -34.83 4.36 -21.52
C ASP A 332 -35.55 5.63 -21.04
N LYS A 333 -35.70 5.78 -19.71
CA LYS A 333 -36.38 6.93 -19.11
C LYS A 333 -35.57 8.23 -19.20
N LEU A 334 -34.23 8.13 -19.19
CA LEU A 334 -33.31 9.25 -19.26
C LEU A 334 -32.79 9.53 -20.69
N GLY A 335 -33.06 8.65 -21.66
CA GLY A 335 -32.54 8.75 -23.03
C GLY A 335 -31.06 8.42 -23.15
N LEU A 336 -30.55 7.52 -22.31
CA LEU A 336 -29.13 7.14 -22.25
C LEU A 336 -28.87 5.79 -22.94
N HIS A 337 -27.67 5.63 -23.49
CA HIS A 337 -27.17 4.35 -24.00
C HIS A 337 -26.34 3.65 -22.92
N VAL A 338 -26.56 2.34 -22.74
CA VAL A 338 -25.82 1.51 -21.76
C VAL A 338 -25.11 0.37 -22.48
N ASN A 339 -23.80 0.32 -22.32
CA ASN A 339 -22.93 -0.77 -22.77
C ASN A 339 -22.93 -1.89 -21.71
N PRO A 340 -23.51 -3.07 -21.99
CA PRO A 340 -23.44 -4.21 -21.08
C PRO A 340 -22.04 -4.83 -21.06
N ILE A 341 -21.43 -4.89 -19.89
CA ILE A 341 -20.18 -5.58 -19.64
C ILE A 341 -20.51 -6.94 -19.03
N ARG A 342 -20.58 -7.97 -19.87
CA ARG A 342 -20.92 -9.34 -19.45
C ARG A 342 -19.88 -9.86 -18.45
N HIS A 343 -20.34 -10.18 -17.25
CA HIS A 343 -19.51 -10.85 -16.24
C HIS A 343 -19.03 -12.22 -16.76
N PRO A 344 -17.76 -12.62 -16.53
CA PRO A 344 -17.21 -13.84 -17.09
C PRO A 344 -17.84 -15.10 -16.48
N ASP A 345 -18.12 -16.10 -17.32
CA ASP A 345 -18.73 -17.38 -16.91
C ASP A 345 -17.82 -18.16 -15.94
N ALA A 346 -16.50 -18.07 -16.11
CA ALA A 346 -15.49 -18.56 -15.17
C ALA A 346 -14.48 -17.45 -14.84
N ILE A 347 -14.03 -17.37 -13.59
CA ILE A 347 -12.98 -16.42 -13.17
C ILE A 347 -11.68 -17.22 -13.01
N PRO A 348 -10.63 -16.94 -13.80
CA PRO A 348 -9.33 -17.57 -13.60
C PRO A 348 -8.73 -17.15 -12.26
N THR A 349 -8.13 -18.10 -11.52
CA THR A 349 -7.43 -17.80 -10.25
C THR A 349 -6.34 -16.74 -10.43
N ALA A 350 -5.62 -16.80 -11.56
CA ALA A 350 -4.68 -15.77 -12.01
C ALA A 350 -5.24 -14.34 -11.98
N ASP A 351 -6.52 -14.17 -12.34
CA ASP A 351 -7.17 -12.86 -12.44
C ASP A 351 -7.54 -12.31 -11.05
N ILE A 352 -7.89 -13.20 -10.10
CA ILE A 352 -8.04 -12.86 -8.68
C ILE A 352 -6.69 -12.48 -8.06
N VAL A 353 -5.63 -13.24 -8.35
CA VAL A 353 -4.27 -12.92 -7.87
C VAL A 353 -3.83 -11.56 -8.39
N ARG A 354 -3.94 -11.28 -9.70
CA ARG A 354 -3.65 -9.96 -10.29
C ARG A 354 -4.41 -8.84 -9.61
N TYR A 355 -5.73 -9.01 -9.43
CA TYR A 355 -6.57 -8.05 -8.72
C TYR A 355 -6.04 -7.76 -7.30
N MET A 356 -5.67 -8.79 -6.53
CA MET A 356 -5.09 -8.62 -5.18
C MET A 356 -3.75 -7.87 -5.22
N LEU A 357 -2.87 -8.19 -6.17
CA LEU A 357 -1.56 -7.55 -6.35
C LEU A 357 -1.67 -6.08 -6.75
N PHE A 358 -2.59 -5.73 -7.64
CA PHE A 358 -2.84 -4.33 -8.01
C PHE A 358 -3.31 -3.52 -6.80
N ASN A 359 -4.02 -4.16 -5.86
CA ASN A 359 -4.58 -3.52 -4.69
C ASN A 359 -3.58 -3.20 -3.56
N ASP A 360 -2.29 -3.57 -3.63
CA ASP A 360 -1.19 -3.36 -2.62
C ASP A 360 -1.42 -3.96 -1.21
N GLU A 361 -2.67 -3.97 -0.76
CA GLU A 361 -3.18 -4.24 0.59
C GLU A 361 -4.46 -5.07 0.44
N PRO A 362 -4.81 -5.93 1.41
CA PRO A 362 -5.91 -6.86 1.24
C PRO A 362 -7.27 -6.13 1.20
N SER A 363 -8.18 -6.60 0.35
CA SER A 363 -9.54 -6.04 0.23
C SER A 363 -10.52 -6.70 1.18
N LEU A 364 -11.62 -6.01 1.49
CA LEU A 364 -12.59 -6.51 2.45
C LEU A 364 -13.40 -7.71 1.93
N PHE A 365 -13.73 -7.72 0.64
CA PHE A 365 -14.58 -8.72 0.01
C PHE A 365 -14.27 -8.90 -1.49
N TRP A 366 -14.67 -10.04 -2.05
CA TRP A 366 -14.48 -10.36 -3.47
C TRP A 366 -15.29 -9.50 -4.44
N GLY A 367 -16.32 -8.79 -3.97
CA GLY A 367 -17.13 -7.89 -4.81
C GLY A 367 -16.30 -6.80 -5.53
N SER A 368 -15.19 -6.36 -4.94
CA SER A 368 -14.27 -5.39 -5.55
C SER A 368 -13.61 -5.90 -6.85
N TYR A 369 -13.48 -7.23 -7.05
CA TYR A 369 -12.99 -7.79 -8.32
C TYR A 369 -13.91 -7.44 -9.51
N ASN A 370 -15.22 -7.28 -9.28
CA ASN A 370 -16.15 -6.92 -10.35
C ASN A 370 -15.88 -5.52 -10.90
N GLN A 371 -15.40 -4.60 -10.06
CA GLN A 371 -14.99 -3.27 -10.47
C GLN A 371 -13.68 -3.30 -11.29
N PHE A 372 -12.70 -4.12 -10.88
CA PHE A 372 -11.48 -4.38 -11.65
C PHE A 372 -11.82 -4.94 -13.04
N HIS A 373 -12.68 -5.96 -13.10
CA HIS A 373 -13.18 -6.51 -14.36
C HIS A 373 -13.89 -5.45 -15.22
N LEU A 374 -14.82 -4.68 -14.64
CA LEU A 374 -15.53 -3.60 -15.33
C LEU A 374 -14.55 -2.60 -15.96
N TYR A 375 -13.58 -2.09 -15.20
CA TYR A 375 -12.60 -1.14 -15.73
C TYR A 375 -11.68 -1.74 -16.80
N ARG A 376 -11.35 -3.04 -16.72
CA ARG A 376 -10.63 -3.74 -17.80
C ARG A 376 -11.40 -3.71 -19.11
N GLU A 377 -12.68 -4.06 -19.09
CA GLU A 377 -13.50 -4.10 -20.30
C GLU A 377 -13.82 -2.70 -20.83
N MET A 378 -14.06 -1.72 -19.95
CA MET A 378 -14.16 -0.29 -20.31
C MET A 378 -12.89 0.22 -21.01
N ARG A 379 -11.69 -0.19 -20.55
CA ARG A 379 -10.42 0.20 -21.19
C ARG A 379 -10.29 -0.36 -22.60
N LYS A 380 -10.75 -1.59 -22.85
CA LYS A 380 -10.79 -2.19 -24.20
C LYS A 380 -11.73 -1.43 -25.14
N LEU A 381 -12.78 -0.80 -24.60
CA LEU A 381 -13.70 0.08 -25.33
C LEU A 381 -13.17 1.52 -25.49
N GLY A 382 -11.92 1.79 -25.07
CA GLY A 382 -11.26 3.08 -25.25
C GLY A 382 -11.51 4.11 -24.15
N VAL A 383 -12.21 3.75 -23.07
CA VAL A 383 -12.47 4.67 -21.96
C VAL A 383 -11.15 5.06 -21.26
N ILE A 384 -11.01 6.36 -20.98
CA ILE A 384 -9.86 6.96 -20.26
C ILE A 384 -10.33 7.66 -18.97
N VAL A 385 -11.55 8.21 -18.97
CA VAL A 385 -12.15 8.88 -17.81
C VAL A 385 -13.55 8.29 -17.57
N SER A 386 -13.89 8.05 -16.31
CA SER A 386 -15.18 7.53 -15.88
C SER A 386 -15.71 8.30 -14.67
N MET A 387 -17.03 8.42 -14.54
CA MET A 387 -17.70 8.85 -13.32
C MET A 387 -18.43 7.71 -12.62
N SER A 388 -18.59 7.82 -11.29
CA SER A 388 -19.34 6.85 -10.50
C SER A 388 -20.08 7.47 -9.31
N GLY A 389 -20.96 6.69 -8.68
CA GLY A 389 -21.79 7.11 -7.54
C GLY A 389 -21.17 6.92 -6.14
N HIS A 390 -19.85 6.73 -6.02
CA HIS A 390 -19.20 6.54 -4.72
C HIS A 390 -19.39 7.77 -3.80
N GLY A 391 -19.47 7.54 -2.49
CA GLY A 391 -19.75 8.55 -1.48
C GLY A 391 -21.25 8.77 -1.18
N GLY A 392 -22.15 8.31 -2.06
CA GLY A 392 -23.59 8.52 -1.89
C GLY A 392 -24.20 7.82 -0.67
N ASP A 393 -23.63 6.71 -0.21
CA ASP A 393 -24.11 6.01 0.99
C ASP A 393 -23.74 6.74 2.28
N GLU A 394 -22.53 7.26 2.34
CA GLU A 394 -21.99 7.97 3.49
C GLU A 394 -22.67 9.33 3.65
N LEU A 395 -22.92 10.02 2.54
CA LEU A 395 -23.61 11.32 2.53
C LEU A 395 -25.11 11.22 2.84
N PHE A 396 -25.82 10.23 2.28
CA PHE A 396 -27.28 10.17 2.33
C PHE A 396 -27.86 9.10 3.27
N CYS A 397 -27.19 8.72 4.37
CA CYS A 397 -27.73 7.71 5.30
C CYS A 397 -28.04 6.37 4.57
N GLY A 398 -27.04 5.78 3.91
CA GLY A 398 -27.23 4.70 2.93
C GLY A 398 -27.05 3.25 3.41
N TYR A 399 -26.25 3.00 4.44
CA TYR A 399 -25.97 1.64 4.92
C TYR A 399 -26.94 1.19 6.01
N GLN A 400 -27.34 -0.10 5.98
CA GLN A 400 -28.19 -0.70 7.01
C GLN A 400 -27.61 -0.60 8.42
N ARG A 401 -26.27 -0.61 8.57
CA ARG A 401 -25.61 -0.43 9.87
C ARG A 401 -25.81 0.95 10.50
N TYR A 402 -26.38 1.92 9.78
CA TYR A 402 -26.79 3.21 10.34
C TYR A 402 -28.14 3.15 11.07
N TYR A 403 -28.89 2.04 10.98
CA TYR A 403 -30.17 1.86 11.66
C TYR A 403 -30.13 2.21 13.16
N PRO A 404 -29.11 1.82 13.96
CA PRO A 404 -29.05 2.20 15.37
C PRO A 404 -28.91 3.71 15.60
N ALA A 405 -28.19 4.43 14.73
CA ALA A 405 -28.09 5.89 14.80
C ALA A 405 -29.43 6.57 14.46
N VAL A 406 -30.13 6.08 13.42
CA VAL A 406 -31.46 6.56 13.03
C VAL A 406 -32.50 6.34 14.14
N VAL A 407 -32.51 5.16 14.76
CA VAL A 407 -33.43 4.87 15.87
C VAL A 407 -33.09 5.69 17.11
N ARG A 408 -31.80 5.87 17.45
CA ARG A 408 -31.36 6.72 18.57
C ARG A 408 -31.81 8.17 18.38
N ASP A 409 -31.66 8.71 17.16
CA ASP A 409 -32.16 10.05 16.81
C ASP A 409 -33.68 10.17 16.95
N MET A 410 -34.44 9.23 16.38
CA MET A 410 -35.90 9.22 16.52
C MET A 410 -36.36 9.16 17.99
N LEU A 411 -35.66 8.39 18.83
CA LEU A 411 -35.94 8.32 20.27
C LEU A 411 -35.58 9.64 20.98
N ALA A 412 -34.42 10.22 20.71
CA ALA A 412 -33.98 11.50 21.28
C ALA A 412 -34.94 12.65 20.92
N GLN A 413 -35.40 12.69 19.66
CA GLN A 413 -36.39 13.65 19.16
C GLN A 413 -37.85 13.29 19.52
N ARG A 414 -38.09 12.20 20.29
CA ARG A 414 -39.43 11.70 20.69
C ARG A 414 -40.38 11.39 19.51
N ARG A 415 -39.84 11.04 18.35
CA ARG A 415 -40.56 10.75 17.10
C ARG A 415 -41.14 9.32 17.07
N ILE A 416 -41.91 8.95 18.10
CA ILE A 416 -42.42 7.58 18.32
C ILE A 416 -43.25 7.07 17.13
N VAL A 417 -44.08 7.92 16.51
CA VAL A 417 -44.87 7.54 15.33
C VAL A 417 -43.98 7.21 14.13
N SER A 418 -42.93 8.01 13.87
CA SER A 418 -41.95 7.71 12.82
C SER A 418 -41.21 6.40 13.10
N LEU A 419 -40.85 6.14 14.36
CA LEU A 419 -40.21 4.88 14.76
C LEU A 419 -41.12 3.66 14.54
N ILE A 420 -42.41 3.77 14.85
CA ILE A 420 -43.40 2.71 14.57
C ILE A 420 -43.49 2.44 13.06
N TRP A 421 -43.62 3.48 12.23
CA TRP A 421 -43.65 3.31 10.77
C TRP A 421 -42.36 2.74 10.20
N TRP A 422 -41.22 3.18 10.72
CA TRP A 422 -39.90 2.64 10.38
C TRP A 422 -39.83 1.14 10.73
N CYS A 423 -40.17 0.75 11.96
CA CYS A 423 -40.20 -0.66 12.37
C CYS A 423 -41.20 -1.51 11.57
N LEU A 424 -42.40 -0.98 11.25
CA LEU A 424 -43.41 -1.67 10.44
C LEU A 424 -42.98 -1.86 8.98
N ARG A 425 -42.22 -0.91 8.42
CA ARG A 425 -41.70 -1.03 7.05
C ARG A 425 -40.46 -1.91 6.99
N GLN A 426 -39.56 -1.81 7.98
CA GLN A 426 -38.41 -2.71 8.09
C GLN A 426 -38.83 -4.15 8.42
N SER A 427 -39.87 -4.39 9.22
CA SER A 427 -40.27 -5.76 9.57
C SER A 427 -40.68 -6.59 8.34
N ARG A 428 -41.31 -5.97 7.34
CA ARG A 428 -41.62 -6.60 6.04
C ARG A 428 -40.38 -7.03 5.24
N HIS A 429 -39.24 -6.35 5.44
CA HIS A 429 -37.96 -6.66 4.81
C HIS A 429 -37.14 -7.64 5.67
N LEU A 430 -37.07 -7.41 6.98
CA LEU A 430 -36.40 -8.27 7.96
C LEU A 430 -36.93 -9.70 7.95
N MET A 431 -38.25 -9.90 7.73
CA MET A 431 -38.84 -11.23 7.55
C MET A 431 -38.32 -12.02 6.33
N GLN A 432 -37.58 -11.39 5.40
CA GLN A 432 -37.04 -12.04 4.20
C GLN A 432 -35.64 -12.65 4.41
N ASP A 433 -34.86 -12.18 5.40
CA ASP A 433 -33.53 -12.73 5.70
C ASP A 433 -33.21 -12.73 7.20
N ARG A 434 -32.92 -13.93 7.73
CA ARG A 434 -32.56 -14.15 9.13
C ARG A 434 -31.17 -13.59 9.49
N ARG A 435 -30.25 -13.40 8.54
CA ARG A 435 -28.94 -12.77 8.79
C ARG A 435 -29.10 -11.27 9.00
N THR A 436 -29.89 -10.60 8.16
CA THR A 436 -30.20 -9.16 8.30
C THR A 436 -30.87 -8.83 9.64
N ILE A 437 -31.72 -9.71 10.18
CA ILE A 437 -32.25 -9.57 11.55
C ILE A 437 -31.12 -9.60 12.59
N ARG A 438 -30.21 -10.57 12.48
CA ARG A 438 -29.12 -10.76 13.44
C ARG A 438 -28.12 -9.62 13.41
N SER A 439 -27.62 -9.23 12.24
CA SER A 439 -26.67 -8.13 12.10
C SER A 439 -27.27 -6.79 12.53
N THR A 440 -28.56 -6.58 12.29
CA THR A 440 -29.30 -5.42 12.81
C THR A 440 -29.33 -5.45 14.34
N TRP A 441 -29.67 -6.58 14.96
CA TRP A 441 -29.72 -6.75 16.42
C TRP A 441 -28.34 -6.62 17.08
N ASP A 442 -27.32 -7.26 16.51
CA ASP A 442 -25.95 -7.24 17.04
C ASP A 442 -25.33 -5.84 16.91
N SER A 443 -25.73 -5.04 15.91
CA SER A 443 -25.40 -3.61 15.80
C SER A 443 -26.08 -2.72 16.86
N TYR A 444 -27.13 -3.19 17.56
CA TYR A 444 -27.69 -2.50 18.74
C TYR A 444 -27.00 -2.92 20.04
N SER A 445 -26.44 -4.14 20.12
CA SER A 445 -25.95 -4.74 21.36
C SER A 445 -24.43 -4.70 21.54
N HIS A 446 -23.64 -4.63 20.46
CA HIS A 446 -22.18 -4.57 20.54
C HIS A 446 -21.59 -3.37 19.78
N PRO A 447 -20.59 -2.66 20.34
CA PRO A 447 -19.95 -1.52 19.67
C PRO A 447 -19.28 -1.89 18.33
N LEU A 448 -18.89 -3.16 18.17
CA LEU A 448 -18.44 -3.79 16.92
C LEU A 448 -19.41 -4.92 16.50
N GLY A 449 -20.73 -4.68 16.51
CA GLY A 449 -21.76 -5.69 16.24
C GLY A 449 -21.57 -6.49 14.94
N TRP A 450 -21.02 -5.83 13.92
CA TRP A 450 -20.67 -6.42 12.62
C TRP A 450 -19.42 -7.30 12.64
N ALA A 451 -18.55 -7.17 13.64
CA ALA A 451 -17.51 -8.17 13.93
C ALA A 451 -18.09 -9.33 14.76
N ASN A 452 -19.13 -9.09 15.57
CA ASN A 452 -19.81 -10.13 16.34
C ASN A 452 -20.59 -11.13 15.45
N ASP A 453 -21.13 -10.67 14.31
CA ASP A 453 -21.67 -11.53 13.24
C ASP A 453 -20.69 -12.63 12.80
N TYR A 454 -19.38 -12.36 12.91
CA TYR A 454 -18.29 -13.27 12.55
C TYR A 454 -17.43 -13.72 13.75
N ALA A 455 -17.76 -13.35 15.00
CA ALA A 455 -16.86 -13.60 16.13
C ALA A 455 -16.59 -15.11 16.37
N HIS A 456 -17.55 -15.97 16.03
CA HIS A 456 -17.36 -17.42 16.02
C HIS A 456 -16.37 -17.87 14.93
N ASP A 457 -16.48 -17.29 13.73
CA ASP A 457 -15.65 -17.59 12.58
C ASP A 457 -14.21 -17.03 12.73
N ILE A 458 -14.07 -15.92 13.47
CA ILE A 458 -12.80 -15.30 13.85
C ILE A 458 -12.13 -16.11 14.97
N ALA A 459 -12.88 -16.63 15.94
CA ALA A 459 -12.32 -17.51 16.97
C ALA A 459 -11.69 -18.79 16.38
N ALA A 460 -12.23 -19.27 15.25
CA ALA A 460 -11.67 -20.39 14.48
C ALA A 460 -10.32 -20.09 13.79
N LEU A 461 -9.88 -18.83 13.75
CA LEU A 461 -8.53 -18.47 13.28
C LEU A 461 -7.43 -18.73 14.33
N HIS A 462 -7.77 -18.95 15.60
CA HIS A 462 -6.78 -19.22 16.65
C HIS A 462 -5.57 -18.25 16.60
N LEU A 463 -5.88 -16.95 16.59
CA LEU A 463 -4.87 -15.90 16.44
C LEU A 463 -3.83 -15.96 17.56
N LYS A 464 -2.56 -15.81 17.18
CA LYS A 464 -1.38 -15.80 18.05
C LYS A 464 -0.95 -14.39 18.42
N HIS A 465 -1.14 -13.43 17.50
CA HIS A 465 -0.79 -12.02 17.72
C HIS A 465 -1.94 -11.23 18.33
N THR A 466 -1.68 -10.62 19.48
CA THR A 466 -2.58 -9.67 20.15
C THR A 466 -2.17 -8.26 19.78
N ILE A 467 -3.13 -7.45 19.32
CA ILE A 467 -2.92 -6.03 18.98
C ILE A 467 -2.38 -5.28 20.21
N ALA A 468 -1.30 -4.51 20.03
CA ALA A 468 -0.59 -3.87 21.13
C ALA A 468 -1.43 -2.84 21.92
N ASP A 469 -2.22 -2.01 21.22
CA ASP A 469 -3.13 -1.03 21.83
C ASP A 469 -4.56 -1.21 21.29
N PRO A 470 -5.40 -2.08 21.90
CA PRO A 470 -6.78 -2.24 21.47
C PRO A 470 -7.66 -0.99 21.67
N GLU A 471 -7.29 -0.06 22.57
CA GLU A 471 -8.10 1.12 22.90
C GLU A 471 -8.01 2.20 21.82
N GLU A 472 -6.82 2.40 21.21
CA GLU A 472 -6.66 3.26 20.02
C GLU A 472 -7.56 2.76 18.88
N TRP A 473 -7.53 1.45 18.60
CA TRP A 473 -8.33 0.85 17.54
C TRP A 473 -9.84 0.98 17.83
N ILE A 474 -10.27 0.69 19.06
CA ILE A 474 -11.67 0.87 19.46
C ILE A 474 -12.07 2.35 19.31
N SER A 475 -11.38 3.30 19.94
CA SER A 475 -11.75 4.73 19.89
C SER A 475 -11.79 5.31 18.46
N THR A 476 -10.91 4.83 17.59
CA THR A 476 -10.86 5.20 16.16
C THR A 476 -12.09 4.72 15.38
N PHE A 477 -12.47 3.44 15.52
CA PHE A 477 -13.48 2.80 14.67
C PHE A 477 -14.88 2.66 15.31
N VAL A 478 -15.00 2.92 16.61
CA VAL A 478 -16.17 2.56 17.43
C VAL A 478 -16.76 3.80 18.09
N GLY A 479 -18.01 3.70 18.56
CA GLY A 479 -18.53 4.58 19.60
C GLY A 479 -19.00 5.95 19.12
N ALA A 480 -19.64 6.04 17.96
CA ALA A 480 -20.30 7.29 17.56
C ALA A 480 -21.44 7.67 18.52
N SER A 481 -21.35 8.86 19.10
CA SER A 481 -22.37 9.46 19.97
C SER A 481 -23.59 9.95 19.18
N SER A 482 -23.35 10.51 17.99
CA SER A 482 -24.32 11.19 17.13
C SER A 482 -24.23 10.72 15.67
N TRP A 483 -25.22 11.09 14.85
CA TRP A 483 -25.16 10.87 13.40
C TRP A 483 -23.99 11.57 12.73
N GLY A 484 -23.71 12.84 13.08
CA GLY A 484 -22.60 13.60 12.50
C GLY A 484 -21.24 12.93 12.75
N GLU A 485 -21.03 12.39 13.96
CA GLU A 485 -19.82 11.62 14.27
C GLU A 485 -19.75 10.29 13.50
N GLN A 486 -20.86 9.56 13.40
CA GLN A 486 -20.95 8.31 12.63
C GLN A 486 -20.61 8.55 11.15
N GLN A 487 -21.17 9.61 10.55
CA GLN A 487 -20.91 10.02 9.18
C GLN A 487 -19.44 10.44 8.98
N GLN A 488 -18.87 11.23 9.90
CA GLN A 488 -17.46 11.60 9.83
C GLN A 488 -16.52 10.39 9.89
N LYS A 489 -16.73 9.47 10.84
CA LYS A 489 -15.91 8.24 10.93
C LYS A 489 -16.04 7.38 9.66
N SER A 490 -17.25 7.27 9.10
CA SER A 490 -17.47 6.54 7.83
C SER A 490 -16.73 7.18 6.64
N LEU A 491 -16.84 8.51 6.48
CA LEU A 491 -16.21 9.26 5.38
C LEU A 491 -14.68 9.27 5.48
N PHE A 492 -14.11 9.52 6.66
CA PHE A 492 -12.69 9.87 6.81
C PHE A 492 -11.82 8.79 7.46
N THR A 493 -12.41 7.75 8.07
CA THR A 493 -11.66 6.79 8.90
C THR A 493 -11.71 5.35 8.39
N TYR A 494 -12.86 4.83 7.95
CA TYR A 494 -12.98 3.42 7.52
C TYR A 494 -13.74 3.20 6.22
N GLU A 495 -15.04 3.48 6.20
CA GLU A 495 -15.98 2.90 5.23
C GLU A 495 -15.71 3.36 3.80
N LEU A 496 -15.70 4.68 3.60
CA LEU A 496 -15.38 5.26 2.30
C LEU A 496 -13.90 5.06 1.93
N GLN A 497 -13.01 4.99 2.93
CA GLN A 497 -11.57 4.95 2.73
C GLN A 497 -11.12 3.67 2.02
N TYR A 498 -11.62 2.50 2.43
CA TYR A 498 -11.30 1.26 1.69
C TYR A 498 -12.01 1.19 0.34
N LEU A 499 -13.22 1.75 0.20
CA LEU A 499 -13.94 1.80 -1.07
C LEU A 499 -13.20 2.66 -2.09
N LEU A 500 -12.74 3.85 -1.72
CA LEU A 500 -11.94 4.73 -2.59
C LEU A 500 -10.57 4.14 -2.93
N ARG A 501 -9.93 3.48 -1.97
CA ARG A 501 -8.67 2.76 -2.17
C ARG A 501 -8.80 1.65 -3.22
N ASP A 502 -9.79 0.77 -3.04
CA ASP A 502 -10.08 -0.29 -4.01
C ASP A 502 -10.48 0.32 -5.36
N ALA A 503 -11.32 1.37 -5.38
CA ALA A 503 -11.80 1.99 -6.62
C ALA A 503 -10.71 2.70 -7.45
N ASP A 504 -9.82 3.47 -6.81
CA ASP A 504 -8.67 4.07 -7.47
C ASP A 504 -7.68 2.99 -7.95
N ARG A 505 -7.36 1.98 -7.14
CA ARG A 505 -6.44 0.91 -7.56
C ARG A 505 -7.02 0.04 -8.68
N ASN A 506 -8.32 -0.27 -8.65
CA ASN A 506 -9.01 -1.04 -9.70
C ASN A 506 -9.15 -0.29 -11.02
N SER A 507 -9.46 1.01 -10.99
CA SER A 507 -9.55 1.84 -12.20
C SER A 507 -8.16 2.11 -12.81
N MET A 508 -7.18 2.43 -11.96
CA MET A 508 -5.83 2.76 -12.40
C MET A 508 -5.00 1.55 -12.81
N ALA A 509 -5.32 0.31 -12.37
CA ALA A 509 -4.77 -0.92 -12.94
C ALA A 509 -4.99 -1.05 -14.45
N HIS A 510 -5.96 -0.31 -14.99
CA HIS A 510 -6.30 -0.27 -16.41
C HIS A 510 -6.18 1.13 -17.03
N GLY A 511 -5.51 2.07 -16.35
CA GLY A 511 -5.29 3.42 -16.86
C GLY A 511 -6.57 4.20 -17.11
N ILE A 512 -7.56 4.09 -16.22
CA ILE A 512 -8.81 4.87 -16.25
C ILE A 512 -8.88 5.79 -15.02
N GLU A 513 -9.11 7.08 -15.25
CA GLU A 513 -9.43 8.03 -14.19
C GLU A 513 -10.88 7.89 -13.73
N GLU A 514 -11.11 7.47 -12.48
CA GLU A 514 -12.41 7.61 -11.84
C GLU A 514 -12.58 9.00 -11.19
N ARG A 515 -13.75 9.61 -11.46
CA ARG A 515 -14.26 10.86 -10.89
C ARG A 515 -15.51 10.59 -10.05
N VAL A 516 -15.57 11.19 -8.87
CA VAL A 516 -16.59 10.93 -7.84
C VAL A 516 -17.41 12.20 -7.54
N PRO A 517 -18.45 12.54 -8.35
CA PRO A 517 -19.22 13.77 -8.20
C PRO A 517 -20.01 13.90 -6.90
N LEU A 518 -20.31 12.82 -6.19
CA LEU A 518 -20.97 12.95 -4.89
C LEU A 518 -19.97 13.42 -3.81
N LEU A 519 -18.67 13.17 -3.98
CA LEU A 519 -17.61 13.68 -3.10
C LEU A 519 -17.16 15.09 -3.50
N ASP A 520 -18.11 16.02 -3.54
CA ASP A 520 -17.86 17.46 -3.57
C ASP A 520 -18.00 18.01 -2.15
N THR A 521 -17.03 18.80 -1.68
CA THR A 521 -17.02 19.33 -0.30
C THR A 521 -18.29 20.11 0.03
N ARG A 522 -18.85 20.83 -0.95
CA ARG A 522 -20.10 21.59 -0.79
C ARG A 522 -21.32 20.68 -0.63
N LEU A 523 -21.33 19.54 -1.32
CA LEU A 523 -22.39 18.55 -1.18
C LEU A 523 -22.28 17.82 0.17
N TYR A 524 -21.07 17.56 0.66
CA TYR A 524 -20.88 17.05 2.02
C TYR A 524 -21.34 18.05 3.09
N GLU A 525 -20.90 19.31 3.02
CA GLU A 525 -21.29 20.36 3.97
C GLU A 525 -22.82 20.59 3.95
N PHE A 526 -23.43 20.53 2.77
CA PHE A 526 -24.88 20.45 2.63
C PHE A 526 -25.46 19.23 3.35
N CYS A 527 -25.11 18.00 2.98
CA CYS A 527 -25.65 16.76 3.56
C CYS A 527 -25.46 16.66 5.09
N ALA A 528 -24.33 17.15 5.61
CA ALA A 528 -24.04 17.19 7.05
C ALA A 528 -24.91 18.22 7.81
N SER A 529 -25.46 19.22 7.12
CA SER A 529 -26.45 20.18 7.64
C SER A 529 -27.91 19.77 7.43
N VAL A 530 -28.17 18.61 6.80
CA VAL A 530 -29.52 18.07 6.61
C VAL A 530 -29.95 17.28 7.87
N PRO A 531 -31.13 17.55 8.45
CA PRO A 531 -31.66 16.76 9.56
C PRO A 531 -31.84 15.28 9.18
N LEU A 532 -31.48 14.36 10.08
CA LEU A 532 -31.51 12.92 9.80
C LEU A 532 -32.90 12.40 9.39
N LYS A 533 -33.97 13.06 9.83
CA LYS A 533 -35.36 12.78 9.44
C LYS A 533 -35.60 12.85 7.91
N ASP A 534 -34.85 13.70 7.21
CA ASP A 534 -34.96 13.96 5.78
C ASP A 534 -33.93 13.11 5.00
N LEU A 535 -32.76 12.85 5.58
CA LEU A 535 -31.79 11.88 5.04
C LEU A 535 -32.33 10.43 5.05
N CYS A 536 -33.17 10.06 6.02
CA CYS A 536 -33.79 8.73 6.09
C CYS A 536 -35.31 8.84 6.40
N GLN A 537 -36.12 8.88 5.34
CA GLN A 537 -37.55 9.22 5.34
C GLN A 537 -38.45 7.97 5.12
N ASP A 538 -39.62 7.91 5.78
CA ASP A 538 -40.68 6.92 5.55
C ASP A 538 -40.25 5.44 5.57
N GLY A 539 -39.23 5.12 6.39
CA GLY A 539 -38.65 3.78 6.47
C GLY A 539 -37.64 3.46 5.37
N TYR A 540 -37.22 4.44 4.57
CA TYR A 540 -36.16 4.33 3.57
C TYR A 540 -34.87 5.02 4.05
N LEU A 541 -33.76 4.33 3.84
CA LEU A 541 -32.44 4.95 3.74
C LEU A 541 -32.36 5.78 2.46
N LYS A 542 -31.55 6.85 2.44
CA LYS A 542 -31.44 7.79 1.31
C LYS A 542 -32.74 8.53 0.95
N GLY A 543 -33.53 8.92 1.96
CA GLY A 543 -34.81 9.62 1.81
C GLY A 543 -34.72 10.85 0.89
N LEU A 544 -33.82 11.78 1.20
CA LEU A 544 -33.54 12.95 0.36
C LEU A 544 -33.03 12.56 -1.03
N ALA A 545 -32.05 11.66 -1.12
CA ALA A 545 -31.47 11.26 -2.41
C ALA A 545 -32.49 10.63 -3.38
N ARG A 546 -33.53 9.95 -2.86
CA ARG A 546 -34.63 9.37 -3.65
C ARG A 546 -35.65 10.40 -4.16
N GLN A 547 -35.47 11.68 -3.83
CA GLN A 547 -36.35 12.78 -4.23
C GLN A 547 -35.67 13.84 -5.11
N LEU A 548 -34.33 13.90 -5.13
CA LEU A 548 -33.57 14.92 -5.88
C LEU A 548 -33.91 14.99 -7.38
N PHE A 549 -34.14 13.84 -8.03
CA PHE A 549 -34.46 13.78 -9.45
C PHE A 549 -35.73 12.95 -9.72
N PRO A 550 -36.92 13.58 -9.78
CA PRO A 550 -38.18 12.90 -10.10
C PRO A 550 -38.22 12.22 -11.48
N ALA A 551 -37.29 12.54 -12.37
CA ALA A 551 -37.13 11.88 -13.67
C ALA A 551 -36.75 10.39 -13.55
N ILE A 552 -36.07 10.00 -12.47
CA ILE A 552 -35.69 8.60 -12.20
C ILE A 552 -36.97 7.77 -11.94
N PRO A 553 -37.14 6.58 -12.56
CA PRO A 553 -38.31 5.73 -12.37
C PRO A 553 -38.63 5.45 -10.89
N GLU A 554 -39.90 5.50 -10.52
CA GLU A 554 -40.34 5.24 -9.13
C GLU A 554 -39.94 3.82 -8.64
N SER A 555 -39.96 2.84 -9.56
CA SER A 555 -39.49 1.47 -9.34
C SER A 555 -38.03 1.40 -8.86
N LEU A 556 -37.16 2.30 -9.33
CA LEU A 556 -35.77 2.42 -8.89
C LEU A 556 -35.66 3.34 -7.66
N ARG A 557 -36.31 4.52 -7.68
CA ARG A 557 -36.30 5.48 -6.56
C ARG A 557 -36.75 4.87 -5.23
N PHE A 558 -37.66 3.89 -5.25
CA PHE A 558 -38.09 3.18 -4.03
C PHE A 558 -37.71 1.70 -4.00
N HIS A 559 -36.75 1.27 -4.82
CA HIS A 559 -36.15 -0.06 -4.70
C HIS A 559 -35.48 -0.20 -3.32
N GLN A 560 -35.87 -1.22 -2.55
CA GLN A 560 -35.42 -1.42 -1.17
C GLN A 560 -34.16 -2.28 -1.07
N ILE A 561 -33.95 -3.20 -2.02
CA ILE A 561 -32.79 -4.08 -2.03
C ILE A 561 -31.61 -3.29 -2.63
N LYS A 562 -30.66 -2.89 -1.79
CA LYS A 562 -29.34 -2.45 -2.26
C LYS A 562 -28.56 -3.68 -2.69
N ARG A 563 -28.40 -3.84 -4.00
CA ARG A 563 -27.37 -4.69 -4.59
C ARG A 563 -26.18 -3.78 -4.92
N GLY A 564 -25.00 -4.10 -4.40
CA GLY A 564 -23.75 -3.56 -4.92
C GLY A 564 -23.36 -4.31 -6.20
N LEU A 565 -22.11 -4.17 -6.65
CA LEU A 565 -21.55 -4.99 -7.73
C LEU A 565 -21.31 -6.44 -7.26
N TYR A 566 -22.37 -7.13 -6.83
CA TYR A 566 -22.36 -8.52 -6.34
C TYR A 566 -22.84 -9.45 -7.45
N THR A 567 -21.90 -10.08 -8.13
CA THR A 567 -22.16 -11.22 -9.00
C THR A 567 -22.03 -12.52 -8.22
N ASP A 568 -22.43 -13.64 -8.83
CA ASP A 568 -22.29 -14.96 -8.23
C ASP A 568 -20.84 -15.49 -8.30
N ILE A 569 -19.93 -14.77 -7.63
CA ILE A 569 -18.61 -15.28 -7.26
C ILE A 569 -18.77 -16.39 -6.20
N SER A 570 -19.86 -16.36 -5.42
CA SER A 570 -20.18 -17.36 -4.40
C SER A 570 -20.21 -18.80 -4.93
N SER A 571 -20.81 -19.05 -6.10
CA SER A 571 -20.76 -20.37 -6.75
C SER A 571 -19.37 -20.81 -7.21
N LYS A 572 -18.44 -19.86 -7.36
CA LYS A 572 -17.06 -20.07 -7.82
C LYS A 572 -16.05 -20.13 -6.66
N LEU A 573 -16.46 -19.73 -5.45
CA LEU A 573 -15.63 -19.78 -4.25
C LEU A 573 -15.00 -21.16 -4.00
N PRO A 574 -15.66 -22.32 -4.18
CA PRO A 574 -15.03 -23.62 -3.90
C PRO A 574 -13.78 -23.89 -4.75
N GLN A 575 -13.77 -23.48 -6.03
CA GLN A 575 -12.61 -23.63 -6.91
C GLN A 575 -11.48 -22.69 -6.48
N LEU A 576 -11.79 -21.40 -6.29
CA LEU A 576 -10.82 -20.41 -5.82
C LEU A 576 -10.26 -20.79 -4.43
N GLN A 577 -11.08 -21.41 -3.57
CA GLN A 577 -10.68 -21.94 -2.27
C GLN A 577 -9.64 -23.05 -2.40
N ALA A 578 -9.92 -24.08 -3.21
CA ALA A 578 -8.95 -25.13 -3.51
C ALA A 578 -7.65 -24.55 -4.10
N ASP A 579 -7.77 -23.53 -4.95
CA ASP A 579 -6.62 -22.94 -5.62
C ASP A 579 -5.79 -21.96 -4.78
N LEU A 580 -6.32 -21.29 -3.75
CA LEU A 580 -5.54 -20.30 -2.99
C LEU A 580 -5.13 -20.78 -1.59
N MET A 581 -5.78 -21.80 -1.02
CA MET A 581 -5.41 -22.34 0.30
C MET A 581 -3.95 -22.83 0.44
N PRO A 582 -3.30 -23.42 -0.59
CA PRO A 582 -1.88 -23.74 -0.49
C PRO A 582 -0.96 -22.52 -0.32
N LEU A 583 -1.37 -21.31 -0.74
CA LEU A 583 -0.63 -20.08 -0.45
C LEU A 583 -0.78 -19.67 1.02
N VAL A 584 -1.99 -19.83 1.60
CA VAL A 584 -2.26 -19.60 3.03
C VAL A 584 -1.34 -20.43 3.93
N HIS A 585 -1.10 -21.70 3.58
CA HIS A 585 -0.16 -22.56 4.32
C HIS A 585 1.33 -22.24 4.05
N ARG A 586 1.66 -21.51 2.98
CA ARG A 586 3.03 -21.08 2.63
C ARG A 586 3.41 -19.73 3.22
N SER A 587 2.45 -18.81 3.42
CA SER A 587 2.64 -17.47 3.98
C SER A 587 3.39 -17.47 5.33
N PRO A 588 4.57 -16.85 5.42
CA PRO A 588 5.25 -16.59 6.69
C PRO A 588 4.40 -15.75 7.65
N LEU A 589 3.77 -14.67 7.15
CA LEU A 589 2.93 -13.79 7.97
C LEU A 589 1.80 -14.56 8.66
N LEU A 590 1.07 -15.42 7.93
CA LEU A 590 -0.03 -16.16 8.51
C LEU A 590 0.43 -17.27 9.46
N ARG A 591 1.67 -17.78 9.35
CA ARG A 591 2.23 -18.69 10.37
C ARG A 591 2.53 -17.97 11.69
N GLU A 592 2.91 -16.69 11.62
CA GLU A 592 3.09 -15.83 12.78
C GLU A 592 1.74 -15.46 13.41
N LEU A 593 0.78 -15.00 12.61
CA LEU A 593 -0.50 -14.49 13.10
C LEU A 593 -1.52 -15.58 13.49
N VAL A 594 -1.54 -16.74 12.83
CA VAL A 594 -2.63 -17.74 12.86
C VAL A 594 -2.08 -19.13 13.19
N ASP A 595 -2.83 -19.93 13.96
CA ASP A 595 -2.54 -21.36 14.12
C ASP A 595 -3.10 -22.17 12.94
N LEU A 596 -2.34 -22.17 11.83
CA LEU A 596 -2.72 -22.81 10.57
C LEU A 596 -3.00 -24.31 10.67
N GLN A 597 -2.56 -25.00 11.72
CA GLN A 597 -2.86 -26.42 11.95
C GLN A 597 -4.26 -26.66 12.54
N LYS A 598 -4.86 -25.63 13.15
CA LYS A 598 -6.19 -25.69 13.77
C LYS A 598 -7.30 -25.11 12.89
N LEU A 599 -6.97 -24.60 11.69
CA LEU A 599 -7.97 -24.10 10.76
C LEU A 599 -8.98 -25.21 10.39
N PRO A 600 -10.29 -24.93 10.41
CA PRO A 600 -11.30 -25.91 10.01
C PRO A 600 -11.20 -26.24 8.51
N GLN A 601 -11.54 -27.47 8.13
CA GLN A 601 -11.55 -27.92 6.72
C GLN A 601 -12.51 -27.10 5.83
N GLN A 602 -13.54 -26.48 6.42
CA GLN A 602 -14.44 -25.57 5.73
C GLN A 602 -14.40 -24.21 6.44
N LEU A 603 -13.86 -23.20 5.75
CA LEU A 603 -13.85 -21.82 6.20
C LEU A 603 -15.02 -21.05 5.57
N PRO A 604 -15.68 -20.16 6.33
CA PRO A 604 -16.61 -19.18 5.78
C PRO A 604 -15.92 -18.36 4.69
N GLY A 605 -16.62 -18.12 3.56
CA GLY A 605 -16.02 -17.50 2.39
C GLY A 605 -15.33 -16.16 2.66
N ILE A 606 -15.83 -15.35 3.60
CA ILE A 606 -15.22 -14.08 3.97
C ILE A 606 -13.93 -14.24 4.78
N VAL A 607 -13.85 -15.23 5.68
CA VAL A 607 -12.63 -15.50 6.47
C VAL A 607 -11.55 -16.10 5.57
N TRP A 608 -11.95 -17.02 4.69
CA TRP A 608 -11.10 -17.54 3.62
C TRP A 608 -10.52 -16.42 2.74
N TRP A 609 -11.36 -15.48 2.30
CA TRP A 609 -10.95 -14.35 1.45
C TRP A 609 -9.89 -13.48 2.14
N ARG A 610 -10.04 -13.21 3.45
CA ARG A 610 -9.06 -12.44 4.21
C ARG A 610 -7.71 -13.13 4.30
N LEU A 611 -7.72 -14.43 4.63
CA LEU A 611 -6.50 -15.24 4.66
C LEU A 611 -5.81 -15.27 3.29
N CYS A 612 -6.56 -15.51 2.19
CA CYS A 612 -5.96 -15.55 0.86
C CYS A 612 -5.46 -14.19 0.37
N SER A 613 -6.16 -13.10 0.71
CA SER A 613 -5.71 -11.74 0.34
C SER A 613 -4.37 -11.39 0.99
N LEU A 614 -4.20 -11.70 2.28
CA LEU A 614 -2.89 -11.57 2.95
C LEU A 614 -1.86 -12.52 2.36
N ALA A 615 -2.19 -13.81 2.20
CA ALA A 615 -1.26 -14.82 1.72
C ALA A 615 -0.73 -14.54 0.32
N VAL A 616 -1.58 -14.05 -0.59
CA VAL A 616 -1.16 -13.65 -1.94
C VAL A 616 -0.16 -12.51 -1.86
N LEU A 617 -0.49 -11.41 -1.15
CA LEU A 617 0.37 -10.23 -1.03
C LEU A 617 1.71 -10.49 -0.31
N ASP A 618 1.72 -11.48 0.59
CA ASP A 618 2.86 -11.93 1.39
C ASP A 618 3.79 -12.83 0.56
N VAL A 619 3.26 -13.92 0.00
CA VAL A 619 4.03 -14.89 -0.80
C VAL A 619 4.53 -14.28 -2.12
N SER A 620 3.78 -13.36 -2.72
CA SER A 620 4.21 -12.64 -3.93
C SER A 620 5.15 -11.47 -3.64
N GLY A 621 5.30 -11.06 -2.38
CA GLY A 621 5.92 -9.78 -2.01
C GLY A 621 7.42 -9.69 -2.27
N ILE A 622 7.99 -10.78 -2.76
CA ILE A 622 9.39 -11.11 -2.94
C ILE A 622 9.85 -10.91 -4.40
N GLU A 623 8.94 -10.84 -5.36
CA GLU A 623 9.33 -10.66 -6.77
C GLU A 623 9.65 -9.19 -7.08
N GLU A 624 10.86 -8.95 -7.58
CA GLU A 624 11.31 -7.63 -8.01
C GLU A 624 10.36 -7.05 -9.06
N TRP A 625 9.69 -5.94 -8.73
CA TRP A 625 8.95 -5.12 -9.69
C TRP A 625 9.92 -4.39 -10.64
N THR A 626 10.60 -5.15 -11.50
CA THR A 626 11.53 -4.66 -12.52
C THR A 626 10.85 -4.48 -13.87
N ALA A 627 11.27 -3.43 -14.57
CA ALA A 627 10.83 -3.18 -15.94
C ALA A 627 11.35 -4.30 -16.85
N GLN A 628 10.70 -4.47 -18.00
CA GLN A 628 11.08 -5.44 -19.03
C GLN A 628 10.79 -6.90 -18.67
N THR A 629 9.63 -7.18 -18.10
CA THR A 629 8.87 -8.36 -18.53
C THR A 629 7.37 -8.09 -18.44
N PRO A 630 6.52 -8.79 -19.23
CA PRO A 630 5.07 -8.69 -19.09
C PRO A 630 4.61 -9.25 -17.74
N LEU A 631 3.29 -9.36 -17.56
CA LEU A 631 2.65 -10.35 -16.67
C LEU A 631 3.06 -11.83 -16.97
N HIS A 632 4.20 -12.12 -17.60
CA HIS A 632 4.57 -13.45 -18.12
C HIS A 632 4.59 -14.53 -17.02
N ARG A 633 5.23 -14.27 -15.86
CA ARG A 633 5.16 -15.17 -14.69
C ARG A 633 3.86 -15.12 -13.89
N LEU A 634 2.98 -14.15 -14.14
CA LEU A 634 1.60 -14.17 -13.65
C LEU A 634 0.71 -15.18 -14.41
N VAL A 635 1.33 -16.16 -15.12
CA VAL A 635 0.75 -17.46 -15.50
C VAL A 635 1.83 -18.56 -15.64
N ASP A 636 3.03 -18.26 -16.18
CA ASP A 636 3.92 -19.28 -16.78
C ASP A 636 4.34 -20.44 -15.83
N ASP A 637 4.63 -20.17 -14.55
CA ASP A 637 4.72 -21.20 -13.49
C ASP A 637 3.39 -21.37 -12.72
N GLU A 638 2.61 -20.29 -12.62
CA GLU A 638 1.56 -19.98 -11.63
C GLU A 638 0.54 -21.11 -11.43
N MET A 639 0.13 -21.72 -12.54
CA MET A 639 -0.76 -22.88 -12.59
C MET A 639 -0.03 -24.14 -13.10
N ALA A 640 1.12 -23.97 -13.76
CA ALA A 640 1.85 -25.02 -14.45
C ALA A 640 2.49 -26.03 -13.50
N GLU A 641 2.94 -25.62 -12.31
CA GLU A 641 3.53 -26.57 -11.35
C GLU A 641 2.47 -27.40 -10.60
N ARG A 642 1.22 -26.91 -10.51
CA ARG A 642 0.05 -27.75 -10.17
C ARG A 642 -0.39 -28.68 -11.30
N ILE A 643 0.12 -28.43 -12.50
CA ILE A 643 0.06 -29.32 -13.67
C ILE A 643 1.43 -30.03 -13.85
N GLY A 644 2.28 -30.03 -12.81
CA GLY A 644 3.52 -30.82 -12.69
C GLY A 644 4.58 -30.59 -13.77
N GLY A 645 5.35 -29.49 -13.72
CA GLY A 645 6.49 -29.27 -14.63
C GLY A 645 7.33 -28.00 -14.36
N VAL A 646 8.60 -28.02 -14.79
CA VAL A 646 9.76 -27.13 -14.47
C VAL A 646 10.61 -27.01 -15.78
N PRO A 647 11.41 -25.94 -16.13
CA PRO A 647 11.98 -24.82 -15.34
C PRO A 647 11.92 -23.38 -15.98
N SER A 648 12.49 -22.34 -15.33
CA SER A 648 13.76 -21.67 -15.76
C SER A 648 14.02 -20.20 -15.30
N GLY A 649 15.30 -19.85 -15.09
CA GLY A 649 15.81 -18.45 -15.08
C GLY A 649 16.36 -17.90 -13.74
N THR A 650 17.62 -17.46 -13.74
CA THR A 650 18.39 -16.98 -12.57
C THR A 650 17.93 -15.61 -12.03
N GLY A 651 16.89 -15.59 -11.19
CA GLY A 651 16.52 -14.44 -10.35
C GLY A 651 16.80 -14.68 -8.86
N ARG A 652 16.84 -13.62 -8.04
CA ARG A 652 17.11 -13.69 -6.59
C ARG A 652 16.22 -14.73 -5.87
N THR A 653 14.93 -14.74 -6.17
CA THR A 653 13.96 -15.70 -5.63
C THR A 653 14.22 -17.15 -6.05
N ALA A 654 14.73 -17.37 -7.27
CA ALA A 654 15.08 -18.70 -7.76
C ALA A 654 16.33 -19.24 -7.04
N VAL A 655 17.30 -18.38 -6.75
CA VAL A 655 18.47 -18.68 -5.92
C VAL A 655 18.06 -19.06 -4.49
N ILE A 656 17.20 -18.25 -3.85
CA ILE A 656 16.72 -18.54 -2.48
C ILE A 656 15.93 -19.87 -2.46
N ARG A 657 15.06 -20.12 -3.45
CA ARG A 657 14.34 -21.40 -3.57
C ARG A 657 15.31 -22.58 -3.71
N HIS A 658 16.29 -22.50 -4.61
CA HIS A 658 17.30 -23.53 -4.80
C HIS A 658 18.11 -23.80 -3.51
N VAL A 659 18.54 -22.75 -2.80
CA VAL A 659 19.25 -22.86 -1.52
C VAL A 659 18.42 -23.58 -0.45
N LEU A 660 17.11 -23.36 -0.42
CA LEU A 660 16.19 -24.03 0.52
C LEU A 660 15.90 -25.48 0.12
N ASP A 661 15.60 -25.74 -1.14
CA ASP A 661 15.26 -27.07 -1.66
C ASP A 661 16.45 -28.04 -1.53
N GLU A 662 17.66 -27.58 -1.87
CA GLU A 662 18.89 -28.36 -1.70
C GLU A 662 19.39 -28.40 -0.24
N GLY A 663 18.82 -27.61 0.67
CA GLY A 663 19.23 -27.56 2.08
C GLY A 663 20.67 -27.04 2.25
N LEU A 664 20.97 -25.89 1.64
CA LEU A 664 22.29 -25.24 1.62
C LEU A 664 22.41 -24.06 2.60
N SER A 665 21.35 -23.73 3.36
CA SER A 665 21.38 -22.74 4.44
C SER A 665 20.55 -23.21 5.63
N TYR A 666 21.04 -22.92 6.84
CA TYR A 666 20.29 -23.11 8.09
C TYR A 666 19.32 -21.94 8.37
N LEU A 667 19.45 -20.84 7.63
CA LEU A 667 18.58 -19.67 7.76
C LEU A 667 17.18 -19.95 7.20
N GLU A 668 16.16 -19.48 7.91
CA GLU A 668 14.79 -19.55 7.42
C GLU A 668 14.58 -18.61 6.22
N PRO A 669 13.55 -18.85 5.38
CA PRO A 669 13.35 -18.07 4.17
C PRO A 669 13.29 -16.55 4.39
N GLY A 670 12.75 -16.09 5.53
CA GLY A 670 12.66 -14.66 5.85
C GLY A 670 14.03 -13.98 6.00
N ALA A 671 15.00 -14.65 6.63
CA ALA A 671 16.36 -14.14 6.75
C ALA A 671 17.07 -14.09 5.39
N LEU A 672 16.94 -15.12 4.55
CA LEU A 672 17.51 -15.12 3.20
C LEU A 672 16.94 -13.99 2.32
N HIS A 673 15.64 -13.72 2.37
CA HIS A 673 15.05 -12.57 1.67
C HIS A 673 15.56 -11.25 2.27
N GLY A 674 15.62 -11.13 3.60
CA GLY A 674 16.17 -9.94 4.27
C GLY A 674 17.62 -9.63 3.89
N LEU A 675 18.45 -10.66 3.64
CA LEU A 675 19.81 -10.49 3.11
C LEU A 675 19.81 -9.93 1.69
N ALA A 676 19.02 -10.53 0.79
CA ALA A 676 18.89 -10.07 -0.60
C ALA A 676 18.36 -8.62 -0.68
N GLU A 677 17.33 -8.31 0.10
CA GLU A 677 16.77 -6.96 0.22
C GLU A 677 17.78 -5.98 0.79
N THR A 678 18.56 -6.37 1.81
CA THR A 678 19.57 -5.48 2.41
C THR A 678 20.72 -5.20 1.46
N VAL A 679 21.19 -6.16 0.68
CA VAL A 679 22.14 -5.88 -0.41
C VAL A 679 21.49 -4.96 -1.45
N GLY A 680 20.20 -5.16 -1.76
CA GLY A 680 19.39 -4.23 -2.57
C GLY A 680 19.40 -2.79 -2.04
N LEU A 681 19.25 -2.58 -0.72
CA LEU A 681 19.39 -1.28 -0.06
C LEU A 681 20.78 -0.68 -0.29
N ILE A 682 21.83 -1.48 -0.07
CA ILE A 682 23.24 -1.06 -0.18
C ILE A 682 23.59 -0.59 -1.59
N GLU A 683 23.17 -1.33 -2.62
CA GLU A 683 23.37 -0.91 -4.02
C GLU A 683 22.52 0.31 -4.38
N SER A 684 21.25 0.34 -3.95
CA SER A 684 20.31 1.43 -4.26
C SER A 684 20.72 2.76 -3.64
N ALA A 685 21.19 2.74 -2.40
CA ALA A 685 21.74 3.88 -1.67
C ALA A 685 23.20 4.21 -2.05
N ALA A 686 23.79 3.47 -3.00
CA ALA A 686 25.17 3.63 -3.47
C ALA A 686 26.21 3.63 -2.32
N ILE A 687 26.00 2.83 -1.28
CA ILE A 687 26.89 2.79 -0.12
C ILE A 687 28.24 2.18 -0.52
N PRO A 688 29.37 2.87 -0.30
CA PRO A 688 30.67 2.43 -0.78
C PRO A 688 31.22 1.26 0.06
N GLY A 689 31.97 0.37 -0.58
CA GLY A 689 32.70 -0.72 0.08
C GLY A 689 32.33 -2.13 -0.37
N CYS A 690 33.13 -3.09 0.08
CA CYS A 690 32.91 -4.52 -0.14
C CYS A 690 31.74 -5.06 0.71
N ILE A 691 31.33 -6.30 0.43
CA ILE A 691 30.49 -7.09 1.31
C ILE A 691 31.36 -8.12 2.03
N ILE A 692 31.13 -8.34 3.31
CA ILE A 692 31.76 -9.38 4.11
C ILE A 692 30.70 -10.41 4.52
N GLU A 693 31.02 -11.67 4.33
CA GLU A 693 30.36 -12.83 4.91
C GLU A 693 31.32 -13.42 5.96
N ALA A 694 30.90 -13.51 7.22
CA ALA A 694 31.67 -14.10 8.31
C ALA A 694 30.88 -15.28 8.89
N GLY A 695 31.16 -16.47 8.35
CA GLY A 695 30.33 -17.67 8.47
C GLY A 695 29.63 -17.99 7.16
N CYS A 696 29.89 -19.18 6.61
CA CYS A 696 29.47 -19.60 5.28
C CYS A 696 28.84 -20.99 5.28
N ALA A 697 29.36 -21.92 6.09
CA ALA A 697 28.91 -23.31 6.20
C ALA A 697 28.79 -24.03 4.84
N LEU A 698 27.57 -24.11 4.26
CA LEU A 698 27.28 -24.75 2.96
C LEU A 698 27.16 -23.75 1.79
N GLY A 699 27.27 -22.44 2.06
CA GLY A 699 27.31 -21.35 1.10
C GLY A 699 25.96 -20.70 0.75
N GLY A 700 24.85 -21.12 1.36
CA GLY A 700 23.50 -20.67 1.01
C GLY A 700 23.26 -19.16 1.13
N SER A 701 23.54 -18.57 2.30
CA SER A 701 23.53 -17.12 2.53
C SER A 701 24.44 -16.38 1.54
N THR A 702 25.64 -16.92 1.34
CA THR A 702 26.68 -16.33 0.49
C THR A 702 26.27 -16.29 -0.99
N MET A 703 25.56 -17.32 -1.49
CA MET A 703 24.99 -17.34 -2.85
C MET A 703 23.90 -16.29 -3.03
N VAL A 704 23.10 -16.03 -1.98
CA VAL A 704 22.10 -14.95 -1.97
C VAL A 704 22.77 -13.57 -1.99
N LEU A 705 23.79 -13.34 -1.17
CA LEU A 705 24.58 -12.09 -1.19
C LEU A 705 25.25 -11.87 -2.56
N ALA A 706 25.83 -12.92 -3.14
CA ALA A 706 26.52 -12.87 -4.42
C ALA A 706 25.62 -12.54 -5.63
N THR A 707 24.34 -12.94 -5.57
CA THR A 707 23.34 -12.63 -6.62
C THR A 707 22.58 -11.34 -6.38
N ALA A 708 22.56 -10.83 -5.16
CA ALA A 708 21.93 -9.55 -4.87
C ALA A 708 22.80 -8.33 -5.22
N LYS A 709 24.13 -8.46 -5.10
CA LYS A 709 25.10 -7.38 -5.32
C LYS A 709 25.41 -7.12 -6.81
N ALA A 710 26.00 -5.97 -7.10
CA ALA A 710 26.66 -5.72 -8.39
C ALA A 710 27.77 -6.76 -8.63
N LYS A 711 27.93 -7.25 -9.87
CA LYS A 711 28.86 -8.34 -10.20
C LYS A 711 30.30 -8.00 -9.80
N GLU A 712 30.68 -6.73 -9.97
CA GLU A 712 32.00 -6.17 -9.72
C GLU A 712 32.27 -5.82 -8.25
N ARG A 713 31.23 -5.70 -7.39
CA ARG A 713 31.42 -5.37 -5.96
C ARG A 713 32.10 -6.56 -5.25
N PRO A 714 33.23 -6.39 -4.56
CA PRO A 714 33.89 -7.51 -3.89
C PRO A 714 33.03 -8.12 -2.76
N LEU A 715 33.01 -9.45 -2.69
CA LEU A 715 32.43 -10.23 -1.59
C LEU A 715 33.54 -11.10 -0.96
N HIS A 716 33.87 -10.84 0.30
CA HIS A 716 34.88 -11.59 1.04
C HIS A 716 34.22 -12.53 2.03
N VAL A 717 34.57 -13.82 1.97
CA VAL A 717 33.91 -14.91 2.69
C VAL A 717 34.89 -15.53 3.65
N PHE A 718 34.75 -15.26 4.94
CA PHE A 718 35.61 -15.76 6.01
C PHE A 718 34.90 -16.91 6.71
N ASP A 719 35.55 -18.08 6.75
CA ASP A 719 35.07 -19.28 7.45
C ASP A 719 36.30 -20.17 7.75
N VAL A 720 36.19 -21.08 8.71
CA VAL A 720 37.18 -22.15 8.90
C VAL A 720 37.09 -23.24 7.82
N PHE A 721 35.97 -23.31 7.10
CA PHE A 721 35.58 -24.36 6.15
C PHE A 721 35.75 -25.77 6.74
N GLY A 722 35.19 -25.95 7.94
CA GLY A 722 35.24 -27.19 8.71
C GLY A 722 34.38 -27.12 9.97
N CYS A 723 34.70 -27.92 10.98
CA CYS A 723 34.01 -27.86 12.27
C CYS A 723 34.25 -26.51 12.97
N ILE A 724 33.18 -25.92 13.50
CA ILE A 724 33.24 -24.70 14.31
C ILE A 724 34.17 -24.87 15.54
N PRO A 725 34.79 -23.79 16.05
CA PRO A 725 35.61 -23.84 17.25
C PRO A 725 34.77 -24.12 18.52
N PRO A 726 35.40 -24.56 19.62
CA PRO A 726 34.71 -24.72 20.91
C PRO A 726 34.26 -23.37 21.50
N PRO A 727 33.11 -23.32 22.19
CA PRO A 727 32.64 -22.11 22.89
C PRO A 727 33.55 -21.73 24.06
N GLY A 728 33.63 -20.44 24.35
CA GLY A 728 34.47 -19.86 25.38
C GLY A 728 33.82 -19.84 26.78
N SER A 729 34.52 -19.25 27.74
CA SER A 729 34.01 -19.07 29.11
C SER A 729 32.85 -18.07 29.21
N ASN A 730 32.71 -17.16 28.23
CA ASN A 730 31.64 -16.17 28.14
C ASN A 730 30.35 -16.72 27.49
N ASP A 731 30.40 -17.92 26.93
CA ASP A 731 29.27 -18.59 26.29
C ASP A 731 28.48 -19.44 27.31
N GLY A 732 27.15 -19.44 27.16
CA GLY A 732 26.21 -20.10 28.06
C GLY A 732 26.22 -21.63 27.99
N GLU A 733 25.29 -22.25 28.73
CA GLU A 733 25.13 -23.70 28.75
C GLU A 733 24.58 -24.24 27.42
N GLU A 734 23.71 -23.48 26.77
CA GLU A 734 23.14 -23.79 25.45
C GLU A 734 24.22 -23.96 24.37
N ALA A 735 25.24 -23.10 24.40
CA ALA A 735 26.39 -23.14 23.51
C ALA A 735 27.24 -24.39 23.74
N ARG A 736 27.55 -24.68 25.01
CA ARG A 736 28.36 -25.85 25.41
C ARG A 736 27.64 -27.15 25.12
N ALA A 737 26.32 -27.22 25.34
CA ALA A 737 25.50 -28.36 25.00
C ALA A 737 25.46 -28.61 23.49
N ARG A 738 25.26 -27.55 22.69
CA ARG A 738 25.29 -27.65 21.22
C ARG A 738 26.66 -28.12 20.71
N PHE A 739 27.75 -27.56 21.22
CA PHE A 739 29.09 -27.99 20.85
C PHE A 739 29.41 -29.42 21.29
N ALA A 740 28.93 -29.88 22.44
CA ALA A 740 29.14 -31.26 22.89
C ALA A 740 28.56 -32.29 21.91
N VAL A 741 27.35 -32.04 21.38
CA VAL A 741 26.73 -32.87 20.32
C VAL A 741 27.56 -32.85 19.03
N ILE A 742 28.09 -31.68 18.66
CA ILE A 742 28.95 -31.54 17.47
C ILE A 742 30.27 -32.31 17.67
N ALA A 743 30.94 -32.15 18.81
CA ALA A 743 32.19 -32.82 19.14
C ALA A 743 32.04 -34.35 19.28
N ALA A 744 30.87 -34.85 19.68
CA ALA A 744 30.55 -36.27 19.76
C ALA A 744 30.35 -36.95 18.39
N GLY A 745 30.22 -36.17 17.29
CA GLY A 745 29.87 -36.71 15.97
C GLY A 745 28.36 -36.94 15.78
N GLU A 746 27.52 -36.46 16.71
CA GLU A 746 26.08 -36.74 16.77
C GLU A 746 25.21 -35.67 16.07
N SER A 747 25.81 -34.59 15.58
CA SER A 747 25.06 -33.53 14.88
C SER A 747 24.58 -33.99 13.50
N THR A 748 23.30 -33.78 13.22
CA THR A 748 22.70 -33.98 11.89
C THR A 748 22.71 -32.69 11.07
N GLY A 749 22.73 -32.82 9.75
CA GLY A 749 22.60 -31.73 8.80
C GLY A 749 21.17 -31.54 8.30
N LEU A 750 20.98 -30.53 7.46
CA LEU A 750 19.70 -30.18 6.83
C LEU A 750 19.14 -31.36 6.02
N ASN A 751 17.81 -31.51 6.01
CA ASN A 751 17.10 -32.59 5.30
C ASN A 751 17.62 -34.01 5.64
N GLY A 752 18.18 -34.22 6.84
CA GLY A 752 18.78 -35.49 7.26
C GLY A 752 20.13 -35.81 6.61
N LYS A 753 20.73 -34.86 5.89
CA LYS A 753 22.10 -34.95 5.37
C LYS A 753 23.11 -34.98 6.53
N ARG A 754 24.39 -35.24 6.21
CA ARG A 754 25.50 -35.13 7.15
C ARG A 754 25.69 -33.65 7.58
N TYR A 755 26.08 -33.42 8.83
CA TYR A 755 26.38 -32.07 9.31
C TYR A 755 27.66 -31.53 8.67
N TYR A 756 27.62 -30.26 8.23
CA TYR A 756 28.67 -29.66 7.39
C TYR A 756 30.06 -29.69 8.05
N GLY A 757 30.13 -29.55 9.38
CA GLY A 757 31.39 -29.56 10.13
C GLY A 757 32.12 -30.91 10.12
N TYR A 758 31.51 -31.95 9.56
CA TYR A 758 32.12 -33.27 9.35
C TYR A 758 32.55 -33.52 7.90
N GLU A 759 32.27 -32.58 6.97
CA GLU A 759 32.68 -32.72 5.58
C GLU A 759 34.19 -32.51 5.41
N PRO A 760 34.91 -33.44 4.75
CA PRO A 760 36.38 -33.42 4.71
C PRO A 760 36.96 -32.36 3.76
N ASP A 761 36.16 -31.81 2.84
CA ASP A 761 36.57 -30.76 1.89
C ASP A 761 35.42 -29.75 1.69
N LEU A 762 35.00 -29.11 2.79
CA LEU A 762 33.86 -28.21 2.79
C LEU A 762 34.05 -27.01 1.85
N LEU A 763 35.27 -26.45 1.77
CA LEU A 763 35.56 -25.34 0.86
C LEU A 763 35.33 -25.73 -0.60
N LYS A 764 35.76 -26.94 -1.02
CA LYS A 764 35.52 -27.43 -2.37
C LYS A 764 34.02 -27.64 -2.64
N ASN A 765 33.30 -28.24 -1.69
CA ASN A 765 31.85 -28.42 -1.77
C ASN A 765 31.11 -27.07 -1.94
N VAL A 766 31.48 -26.04 -1.17
CA VAL A 766 30.92 -24.69 -1.31
C VAL A 766 31.21 -24.12 -2.70
N GLN A 767 32.45 -24.20 -3.18
CA GLN A 767 32.81 -23.73 -4.52
C GLN A 767 32.03 -24.44 -5.64
N ASP A 768 31.79 -25.75 -5.49
CA ASP A 768 31.04 -26.53 -6.46
C ASP A 768 29.54 -26.22 -6.43
N ASN A 769 28.95 -25.91 -5.26
CA ASN A 769 27.59 -25.37 -5.16
C ASN A 769 27.43 -24.05 -5.94
N PHE A 770 28.39 -23.14 -5.80
CA PHE A 770 28.42 -21.89 -6.57
C PHE A 770 28.49 -22.13 -8.09
N VAL A 771 29.32 -23.07 -8.54
CA VAL A 771 29.43 -23.43 -9.97
C VAL A 771 28.14 -24.09 -10.48
N ALA A 772 27.52 -24.97 -9.69
CA ALA A 772 26.26 -25.63 -10.04
C ALA A 772 25.10 -24.63 -10.23
N LEU A 773 25.10 -23.54 -9.47
CA LEU A 773 24.12 -22.45 -9.58
C LEU A 773 24.44 -21.42 -10.69
N GLY A 774 25.55 -21.60 -11.42
CA GLY A 774 25.99 -20.68 -12.49
C GLY A 774 26.64 -19.40 -11.97
N LEU A 775 27.23 -19.43 -10.78
CA LEU A 775 27.86 -18.29 -10.10
C LEU A 775 29.36 -18.55 -9.84
N PRO A 776 30.20 -18.81 -10.86
CA PRO A 776 31.61 -19.12 -10.68
C PRO A 776 32.32 -18.02 -9.85
N PRO A 777 32.88 -18.33 -8.66
CA PRO A 777 33.32 -17.32 -7.69
C PRO A 777 34.28 -16.26 -8.24
N ALA A 778 35.22 -16.67 -9.10
CA ALA A 778 36.20 -15.80 -9.74
C ALA A 778 35.58 -14.76 -10.70
N GLU A 779 34.43 -15.05 -11.31
CA GLU A 779 33.74 -14.11 -12.20
C GLU A 779 32.80 -13.17 -11.44
N HIS A 780 32.39 -13.53 -10.23
CA HIS A 780 31.43 -12.78 -9.41
C HIS A 780 32.09 -11.98 -8.28
N GLY A 781 33.42 -11.80 -8.32
CA GLY A 781 34.17 -11.00 -7.34
C GLY A 781 34.15 -11.59 -5.93
N ILE A 782 34.06 -12.92 -5.81
CA ILE A 782 33.97 -13.65 -4.55
C ILE A 782 35.35 -14.20 -4.15
N THR A 783 35.77 -13.92 -2.93
CA THR A 783 37.05 -14.41 -2.37
C THR A 783 36.80 -15.16 -1.07
N PHE A 784 37.05 -16.46 -1.06
CA PHE A 784 37.04 -17.28 0.16
C PHE A 784 38.37 -17.16 0.91
N VAL A 785 38.30 -16.98 2.24
CA VAL A 785 39.43 -16.76 3.13
C VAL A 785 39.38 -17.80 4.26
N PRO A 786 40.04 -18.95 4.11
CA PRO A 786 39.98 -20.04 5.09
C PRO A 786 40.79 -19.73 6.36
N GLY A 787 40.15 -19.84 7.52
CA GLY A 787 40.77 -19.80 8.85
C GLY A 787 40.02 -18.94 9.88
N LEU A 788 40.39 -19.13 11.15
CA LEU A 788 39.82 -18.40 12.30
C LEU A 788 39.93 -16.87 12.14
N TYR A 789 38.86 -16.15 12.50
CA TYR A 789 38.73 -14.71 12.30
C TYR A 789 39.87 -13.89 12.92
N GLU A 790 40.40 -14.33 14.07
CA GLU A 790 41.54 -13.70 14.75
C GLU A 790 42.81 -13.67 13.90
N ASN A 791 42.93 -14.59 12.92
CA ASN A 791 44.08 -14.71 12.02
C ASN A 791 43.80 -14.18 10.62
N THR A 792 42.53 -14.08 10.21
CA THR A 792 42.14 -13.82 8.80
C THR A 792 41.37 -12.51 8.59
N LEU A 793 40.53 -12.09 9.54
CA LEU A 793 39.56 -11.01 9.35
C LEU A 793 40.17 -9.61 9.57
N TYR A 794 40.80 -9.09 8.52
CA TYR A 794 41.42 -7.76 8.50
C TYR A 794 40.96 -6.96 7.27
N PRO A 795 39.81 -6.25 7.35
CA PRO A 795 39.33 -5.42 6.25
C PRO A 795 40.35 -4.32 5.88
N SER A 796 40.72 -4.24 4.60
CA SER A 796 41.74 -3.28 4.11
C SER A 796 41.15 -1.98 3.54
N GLY A 797 39.83 -1.85 3.53
CA GLY A 797 39.09 -0.74 2.93
C GLY A 797 37.69 -0.59 3.53
N PRO A 798 36.81 0.23 2.92
CA PRO A 798 35.43 0.40 3.37
C PRO A 798 34.60 -0.87 3.15
N VAL A 799 33.70 -1.14 4.09
CA VAL A 799 32.73 -2.24 4.07
C VAL A 799 31.33 -1.65 3.98
N ALA A 800 30.53 -2.06 3.00
CA ALA A 800 29.17 -1.59 2.84
C ALA A 800 28.18 -2.43 3.65
N LEU A 801 28.41 -3.75 3.69
CA LEU A 801 27.62 -4.72 4.44
C LEU A 801 28.55 -5.77 5.05
N ALA A 802 28.27 -6.16 6.27
CA ALA A 802 28.77 -7.41 6.82
C ALA A 802 27.60 -8.28 7.30
N HIS A 803 27.65 -9.56 6.98
CA HIS A 803 26.79 -10.58 7.53
C HIS A 803 27.63 -11.43 8.49
N ILE A 804 27.18 -11.54 9.74
CA ILE A 804 27.90 -12.18 10.84
C ILE A 804 27.04 -13.38 11.29
N ASP A 805 27.33 -14.51 10.64
CA ASP A 805 26.71 -15.84 10.81
C ASP A 805 27.72 -16.77 11.51
N CYS A 806 28.20 -16.34 12.68
CA CYS A 806 29.22 -17.08 13.42
C CYS A 806 28.82 -17.35 14.87
N ASP A 807 28.91 -18.63 15.26
CA ASP A 807 28.63 -19.05 16.63
C ASP A 807 29.67 -18.46 17.63
N TRP A 808 29.21 -18.21 18.86
CA TRP A 808 29.97 -17.85 20.07
C TRP A 808 30.40 -16.38 20.24
N TYR A 809 30.48 -15.97 21.52
CA TYR A 809 30.87 -14.64 22.00
C TYR A 809 32.18 -14.15 21.36
N GLN A 810 33.22 -14.99 21.33
CA GLN A 810 34.55 -14.57 20.87
C GLN A 810 34.58 -14.33 19.36
N SER A 811 33.90 -15.18 18.58
CA SER A 811 33.77 -15.05 17.12
C SER A 811 33.04 -13.74 16.76
N VAL A 812 31.86 -13.53 17.35
CA VAL A 812 30.99 -12.37 17.11
C VAL A 812 31.69 -11.08 17.54
N LYS A 813 32.30 -11.07 18.73
CA LYS A 813 33.10 -9.93 19.22
C LYS A 813 34.25 -9.60 18.28
N THR A 814 35.01 -10.60 17.83
CA THR A 814 36.11 -10.39 16.88
C THR A 814 35.61 -9.80 15.57
N CYS A 815 34.48 -10.28 15.05
CA CYS A 815 33.87 -9.71 13.85
C CYS A 815 33.46 -8.24 14.06
N LEU A 816 32.76 -7.92 15.16
CA LEU A 816 32.34 -6.55 15.49
C LEU A 816 33.55 -5.61 15.63
N GLU A 817 34.55 -5.97 16.43
CA GLU A 817 35.75 -5.13 16.67
C GLU A 817 36.58 -4.90 15.39
N ARG A 818 36.67 -5.89 14.49
CA ARG A 818 37.44 -5.80 13.24
C ARG A 818 36.68 -5.09 12.12
N ILE A 819 35.37 -5.30 12.01
CA ILE A 819 34.56 -4.82 10.88
C ILE A 819 33.99 -3.43 11.16
N ALA A 820 33.48 -3.15 12.36
CA ALA A 820 32.77 -1.91 12.66
C ALA A 820 33.52 -0.61 12.30
N PRO A 821 34.85 -0.48 12.52
CA PRO A 821 35.59 0.72 12.12
C PRO A 821 35.53 1.00 10.62
N HIS A 822 35.37 -0.05 9.81
CA HIS A 822 35.40 -0.04 8.35
C HIS A 822 34.02 0.06 7.70
N ILE A 823 32.93 -0.14 8.44
CA ILE A 823 31.56 0.01 7.92
C ILE A 823 31.36 1.44 7.43
N SER A 824 30.91 1.63 6.18
CA SER A 824 30.61 2.96 5.64
C SER A 824 29.37 3.56 6.32
N PRO A 825 29.19 4.89 6.36
CA PRO A 825 27.97 5.51 6.89
C PRO A 825 26.70 5.00 6.19
N GLY A 826 25.72 4.51 6.97
CA GLY A 826 24.53 3.78 6.51
C GLY A 826 24.76 2.33 6.08
N GLY A 827 26.01 1.89 6.02
CA GLY A 827 26.36 0.49 5.94
C GLY A 827 25.92 -0.27 7.19
N ARG A 828 25.81 -1.59 7.05
CA ARG A 828 25.08 -2.45 7.99
C ARG A 828 25.93 -3.64 8.43
N MET A 829 25.79 -4.05 9.68
CA MET A 829 26.19 -5.39 10.16
C MET A 829 24.92 -6.14 10.54
N ILE A 830 24.69 -7.30 9.93
CA ILE A 830 23.56 -8.19 10.23
C ILE A 830 24.09 -9.30 11.14
N ILE A 831 23.42 -9.53 12.28
CA ILE A 831 23.81 -10.56 13.25
C ILE A 831 22.76 -11.66 13.27
N ASP A 832 23.16 -12.90 12.96
CA ASP A 832 22.22 -14.03 12.90
C ASP A 832 21.82 -14.53 14.29
N ASP A 833 22.79 -14.99 15.09
CA ASP A 833 22.51 -15.72 16.33
C ASP A 833 22.29 -14.87 17.59
N TYR A 834 21.99 -13.58 17.42
CA TYR A 834 21.72 -12.66 18.53
C TYR A 834 20.61 -13.17 19.47
N ASP A 835 19.60 -13.86 18.91
CA ASP A 835 18.51 -14.41 19.70
C ASP A 835 18.70 -15.88 20.13
N HIS A 836 19.65 -16.62 19.53
CA HIS A 836 19.86 -18.05 19.77
C HIS A 836 20.91 -18.34 20.86
N TYR A 837 22.02 -17.59 20.92
CA TYR A 837 23.09 -17.84 21.89
C TYR A 837 23.32 -16.63 22.79
N SER A 838 23.38 -16.87 24.11
CA SER A 838 23.60 -15.80 25.11
C SER A 838 24.95 -15.11 24.93
N GLY A 839 25.97 -15.85 24.47
CA GLY A 839 27.28 -15.31 24.13
C GLY A 839 27.25 -14.33 22.95
N CYS A 840 26.51 -14.65 21.88
CA CYS A 840 26.32 -13.75 20.75
C CYS A 840 25.56 -12.48 21.16
N ARG A 841 24.45 -12.64 21.89
CA ARG A 841 23.65 -11.53 22.44
C ARG A 841 24.54 -10.57 23.23
N ARG A 842 25.29 -11.12 24.18
CA ARG A 842 26.19 -10.38 25.07
C ARG A 842 27.29 -9.64 24.31
N ALA A 843 27.91 -10.25 23.30
CA ALA A 843 28.94 -9.59 22.49
C ALA A 843 28.39 -8.36 21.73
N VAL A 844 27.17 -8.45 21.20
CA VAL A 844 26.50 -7.33 20.50
C VAL A 844 26.07 -6.24 21.48
N ASP A 845 25.51 -6.60 22.64
CA ASP A 845 25.07 -5.61 23.63
C ASP A 845 26.28 -4.86 24.24
N GLU A 846 27.36 -5.57 24.61
CA GLU A 846 28.64 -4.96 25.05
C GLU A 846 29.23 -4.03 23.97
N PHE A 847 29.15 -4.42 22.69
CA PHE A 847 29.59 -3.57 21.57
C PHE A 847 28.72 -2.31 21.41
N LEU A 848 27.40 -2.43 21.49
CA LEU A 848 26.49 -1.29 21.37
C LEU A 848 26.70 -0.27 22.49
N GLU A 849 26.86 -0.73 23.74
CA GLU A 849 27.23 0.12 24.87
C GLU A 849 28.56 0.84 24.64
N ALA A 850 29.58 0.14 24.12
CA ALA A 850 30.89 0.74 23.80
C ALA A 850 30.87 1.68 22.57
N SER A 851 29.87 1.56 21.69
CA SER A 851 29.82 2.27 20.41
C SER A 851 29.44 3.77 20.51
N ASN A 852 29.01 4.26 21.68
CA ASN A 852 28.63 5.66 21.92
C ASN A 852 27.67 6.24 20.85
N GLY A 853 26.71 5.46 20.37
CA GLY A 853 25.71 5.91 19.37
C GLY A 853 26.20 5.94 17.92
N GLN A 854 27.42 5.47 17.63
CA GLN A 854 27.92 5.29 16.26
C GLN A 854 27.15 4.22 15.47
N PHE A 855 26.38 3.36 16.16
CA PHE A 855 25.51 2.37 15.55
C PHE A 855 24.12 2.44 16.19
N ILE A 856 23.08 2.37 15.35
CA ILE A 856 21.69 2.16 15.79
C ILE A 856 21.27 0.72 15.53
N ARG A 857 20.45 0.17 16.43
CA ARG A 857 19.91 -1.18 16.31
C ARG A 857 18.52 -1.15 15.65
N GLU A 858 18.43 -1.65 14.42
CA GLU A 858 17.17 -1.94 13.75
C GLU A 858 16.85 -3.44 13.86
N ARG A 859 15.57 -3.82 13.93
CA ARG A 859 15.15 -5.23 14.07
C ARG A 859 14.20 -5.67 12.96
N TYR A 860 14.67 -6.62 12.17
CA TYR A 860 13.95 -7.30 11.10
C TYR A 860 13.81 -8.79 11.48
N ALA A 861 13.95 -9.71 10.52
CA ALA A 861 14.17 -11.14 10.82
C ALA A 861 15.46 -11.37 11.66
N ARG A 862 16.41 -10.42 11.59
CA ARG A 862 17.67 -10.38 12.32
C ARG A 862 17.96 -8.99 12.91
N VAL A 863 18.97 -8.92 13.77
CA VAL A 863 19.45 -7.65 14.32
C VAL A 863 20.38 -6.98 13.33
N HIS A 864 20.03 -5.76 12.91
CA HIS A 864 20.84 -4.95 12.01
C HIS A 864 21.45 -3.79 12.80
N LEU A 865 22.78 -3.71 12.80
CA LEU A 865 23.54 -2.58 13.36
C LEU A 865 23.89 -1.64 12.21
N VAL A 866 23.24 -0.48 12.15
CA VAL A 866 23.40 0.51 11.06
C VAL A 866 24.35 1.61 11.53
N ARG A 867 25.44 1.86 10.78
CA ARG A 867 26.41 2.88 11.17
C ARG A 867 25.87 4.30 10.92
N THR A 868 25.81 5.10 11.98
CA THR A 868 25.53 6.54 11.91
C THR A 868 26.81 7.29 11.49
N LYS A 869 26.70 8.56 11.06
CA LYS A 869 27.92 9.37 10.79
C LYS A 869 28.54 9.80 12.13
N ALA A 870 29.83 9.50 12.33
CA ALA A 870 30.71 10.14 13.32
C ALA A 870 31.47 11.31 12.64
N ASP A 871 31.84 12.42 13.27
CA ASP A 871 31.82 12.83 14.69
C ASP A 871 31.18 14.23 14.86
N GLY A 872 30.80 14.61 16.09
CA GLY A 872 30.98 16.01 16.53
C GLY A 872 29.78 16.88 16.94
N GLN A 873 28.55 16.35 17.08
CA GLN A 873 27.48 17.06 17.80
C GLN A 873 26.73 16.10 18.73
N GLU A 874 26.63 16.48 20.00
CA GLU A 874 25.79 15.80 20.99
C GLU A 874 24.32 15.96 20.58
N THR A 875 23.71 14.88 20.12
CA THR A 875 22.24 14.78 20.08
C THR A 875 21.78 14.37 21.46
N ASP A 876 21.17 15.29 22.21
CA ASP A 876 20.54 15.01 23.49
C ASP A 876 19.35 14.06 23.28
N VAL A 877 19.57 12.76 23.51
CA VAL A 877 18.56 11.73 23.31
C VAL A 877 17.62 11.74 24.51
N HIS A 878 16.48 12.43 24.36
CA HIS A 878 15.35 12.27 25.26
C HIS A 878 14.97 10.79 25.40
N ARG A 879 15.22 10.23 26.58
CA ARG A 879 14.58 8.98 27.02
C ARG A 879 13.06 9.23 27.08
N PRO A 880 12.22 8.37 26.49
CA PRO A 880 10.84 8.23 26.94
C PRO A 880 10.88 7.78 28.41
N GLY A 881 10.21 8.53 29.28
CA GLY A 881 10.01 8.13 30.67
C GLY A 881 8.90 7.08 30.81
N ASP A 882 8.87 6.46 31.99
CA ASP A 882 7.92 5.42 32.46
C ASP A 882 6.43 5.64 32.08
#